data_AF-A0A838F8X9-F1
#
_entry.id   AF-A0A838F8X9-F1
#
_cell.length_a   1.000
_cell.length_b   1.000
_cell.length_c   1.000
_cell.angle_alpha   90.00
_cell.angle_beta   90.00
_cell.angle_gamma   90.00
#
_symmetry.space_group_name_H-M   'P 1'
#
loop_
_entity.id
_entity.type
_entity.pdbx_description
1 polymer ?
#
loop_
_entity_poly.entity_id
_entity_poly.type
_entity_poly.pdbx_seq_one_letter_code
_entity_poly.pdbx_strand_id
1 'polypeptide(L)'
;MGKKVLLIGWDAADWKVINPLMDEGLMPTLNSMVNEGIIANLATLDPPLSPILWTSIATGKLADKHGILGFVEPDTRNMSVRPVLSLSRKVKAIWNILTQQGIKSHVVGWWPSHPAEPINGVMVSNFYQRAAASYDSPWPIADGTVHPKDLEEIFADLRVHPSELTLAHLAPLFPNYQKINQSNDPRLAQGAKILAQAASIHNASTWIMENKEWEFMAVYHDAIDHYCHAFMKFHPPQRNGIPDHLYEVYKDAVSGIYRFHDMMLERLLQLAGPDTTVIVMSDHGFHPDHLRPNKLPKEPAGPAFEHSPYGILCMKGDNIQKDERIYGATLLDIAPTILTLFGLPVGRDMDGKVLVQAFTDPLQPTLIESWETVDGESGMHAADRREDPWAAKEAMKQLVELGYVEAPGPDNQKNMEKITRESKYYLSRVYMYKKEYDKAAALLEEISSEEAALRYSLALIRCYQAMRKVPEFRATLDKVRQMDNGNIVQIDMLEGALLLLEYKPRKALEMLLKAEEKAGHMSQLHVQLGRIYLRSQRFEDAKRAFTKALAIDPQDANAHHGLAISLLRQNQYEEAAESALNAVGLLYYYPAAHYTLAEALMNMEEYERAAEAFEVVCALNPGNRKAHQWLVRLYDSHLNSEAKARQHNQFVNEKIKGVITIITGLPRSGTSMMMQMLKAGGADVLTDSIRQADKNNPKGYWEYEKVKKLMTDTTWLQEANEKSVKIIAPLLLHLPAKYDYKIIFMHRDMAEVLRSQQIMLGRKEALEKKAFPIVLSEAFQKQMDQATAWIKRSPNVNVLHIDYSEVLAQPQEIAESLCEFLDADLDITKMVEAVDRSLYRNRIAENV
;
A
#
# COMPACT_ATOMS: atom_id res chain seq x y z
N MET A 1 -12.25 7.18 -38.90
CA MET A 1 -10.78 7.19 -38.71
C MET A 1 -10.44 6.22 -37.60
N GLY A 2 -9.28 5.56 -37.65
CA GLY A 2 -8.81 4.70 -36.54
C GLY A 2 -8.57 5.54 -35.29
N LYS A 3 -8.78 4.95 -34.11
CA LYS A 3 -8.56 5.64 -32.83
C LYS A 3 -7.08 5.89 -32.61
N LYS A 4 -6.68 7.14 -32.32
CA LYS A 4 -5.29 7.50 -31.98
C LYS A 4 -5.15 7.77 -30.49
N VAL A 5 -4.04 7.32 -29.90
CA VAL A 5 -3.70 7.58 -28.49
C VAL A 5 -2.28 8.11 -28.38
N LEU A 6 -2.13 9.29 -27.75
CA LEU A 6 -0.85 9.88 -27.38
C LEU A 6 -0.69 9.81 -25.86
N LEU A 7 0.31 9.05 -25.39
CA LEU A 7 0.67 8.91 -23.99
C LEU A 7 1.96 9.70 -23.71
N ILE A 8 1.89 10.64 -22.76
CA ILE A 8 2.99 11.50 -22.37
C ILE A 8 3.28 11.27 -20.88
N GLY A 9 4.46 10.73 -20.61
CA GLY A 9 5.00 10.58 -19.26
C GLY A 9 5.88 11.76 -18.91
N TRP A 10 5.51 12.49 -17.85
CA TRP A 10 6.37 13.47 -17.19
C TRP A 10 6.83 12.88 -15.87
N ASP A 11 8.07 12.41 -15.78
CA ASP A 11 8.61 11.87 -14.53
C ASP A 11 8.59 12.94 -13.43
N ALA A 12 8.09 12.59 -12.25
CA ALA A 12 8.02 13.45 -11.06
C ALA A 12 7.13 14.71 -11.11
N ALA A 13 6.15 14.79 -12.01
CA ALA A 13 5.23 15.92 -12.07
C ALA A 13 4.19 15.90 -10.92
N ASP A 14 3.99 17.04 -10.24
CA ASP A 14 3.08 17.16 -9.10
C ASP A 14 2.09 18.33 -9.27
N TRP A 15 0.81 18.08 -8.97
CA TRP A 15 -0.25 19.10 -8.99
C TRP A 15 0.05 20.30 -8.08
N LYS A 16 0.82 20.11 -7.00
CA LYS A 16 1.22 21.19 -6.09
C LYS A 16 2.17 22.21 -6.73
N VAL A 17 2.88 21.83 -7.80
CA VAL A 17 3.68 22.75 -8.62
C VAL A 17 2.85 23.28 -9.78
N ILE A 18 2.06 22.41 -10.42
CA ILE A 18 1.28 22.75 -11.61
C ILE A 18 0.14 23.74 -11.31
N ASN A 19 -0.64 23.52 -10.25
CA ASN A 19 -1.82 24.35 -9.98
C ASN A 19 -1.46 25.83 -9.80
N PRO A 20 -0.47 26.21 -8.96
CA PRO A 20 -0.04 27.61 -8.88
C PRO A 20 0.40 28.19 -10.23
N LEU A 21 1.09 27.41 -11.07
CA LEU A 21 1.52 27.86 -12.39
C LEU A 21 0.35 28.03 -13.36
N MET A 22 -0.67 27.17 -13.30
CA MET A 22 -1.90 27.33 -14.09
C MET A 22 -2.72 28.54 -13.63
N ASP A 23 -2.84 28.74 -12.32
CA ASP A 23 -3.55 29.88 -11.72
C ASP A 23 -2.89 31.22 -12.12
N GLU A 24 -1.55 31.24 -12.25
CA GLU A 24 -0.77 32.39 -12.75
C GLU A 24 -0.78 32.52 -14.30
N GLY A 25 -1.40 31.59 -15.02
CA GLY A 25 -1.44 31.58 -16.49
C GLY A 25 -0.12 31.20 -17.17
N LEU A 26 0.79 30.55 -16.45
CA LEU A 26 2.12 30.15 -16.93
C LEU A 26 2.16 28.77 -17.59
N MET A 27 1.10 27.97 -17.47
CA MET A 27 0.92 26.68 -18.14
C MET A 27 -0.42 26.62 -18.91
N PRO A 28 -0.61 27.50 -19.92
CA PRO A 28 -1.89 27.63 -20.63
C PRO A 28 -2.30 26.35 -21.37
N THR A 29 -1.35 25.55 -21.84
CA THR A 29 -1.65 24.36 -22.65
C THR A 29 -2.26 23.27 -21.79
N LEU A 30 -1.59 22.91 -20.69
CA LEU A 30 -2.11 21.94 -19.73
C LEU A 30 -3.41 22.46 -19.11
N ASN A 31 -3.52 23.74 -18.79
CA ASN A 31 -4.76 24.32 -18.28
C ASN A 31 -5.93 24.12 -19.26
N SER A 32 -5.73 24.35 -20.57
CA SER A 32 -6.75 24.03 -21.59
C SER A 32 -7.12 22.55 -21.58
N MET A 33 -6.13 21.67 -21.45
CA MET A 33 -6.36 20.22 -21.41
C MET A 33 -7.16 19.79 -20.16
N VAL A 34 -6.86 20.37 -19.00
CA VAL A 34 -7.58 20.15 -17.73
C VAL A 34 -9.06 20.56 -17.87
N ASN A 35 -9.32 21.76 -18.40
CA ASN A 35 -10.69 22.28 -18.56
C ASN A 35 -11.53 21.51 -19.59
N GLU A 36 -10.89 20.77 -20.50
CA GLU A 36 -11.56 20.03 -21.57
C GLU A 36 -11.49 18.51 -21.37
N GLY A 37 -10.97 18.04 -20.25
CA GLY A 37 -10.70 16.63 -19.99
C GLY A 37 -10.99 16.25 -18.55
N ILE A 38 -10.39 15.14 -18.13
CA ILE A 38 -10.38 14.72 -16.72
C ILE A 38 -9.03 14.96 -16.08
N ILE A 39 -9.04 15.07 -14.75
CA ILE A 39 -7.83 15.05 -13.91
C ILE A 39 -7.95 14.04 -12.78
N ALA A 40 -6.80 13.55 -12.32
CA ALA A 40 -6.70 12.75 -11.10
C ALA A 40 -5.32 12.85 -10.46
N ASN A 41 -5.28 12.52 -9.16
CA ASN A 41 -4.05 12.06 -8.55
C ASN A 41 -3.81 10.63 -9.00
N LEU A 42 -2.61 10.33 -9.47
CA LEU A 42 -2.20 8.99 -9.85
C LEU A 42 -1.35 8.39 -8.73
N ALA A 43 -1.90 7.43 -7.99
CA ALA A 43 -1.20 6.83 -6.86
C ALA A 43 0.01 6.01 -7.32
N THR A 44 1.17 6.28 -6.70
CA THR A 44 2.40 5.53 -6.95
C THR A 44 2.35 4.11 -6.37
N LEU A 45 3.35 3.30 -6.69
CA LEU A 45 3.47 1.93 -6.19
C LEU A 45 4.58 1.80 -5.15
N ASP A 46 4.57 0.71 -4.38
CA ASP A 46 5.63 0.39 -3.43
C ASP A 46 6.45 -0.83 -3.91
N PRO A 47 7.78 -0.72 -4.08
CA PRO A 47 8.62 0.47 -3.85
C PRO A 47 8.54 1.52 -4.97
N PRO A 48 8.72 2.83 -4.65
CA PRO A 48 8.62 3.92 -5.62
C PRO A 48 9.92 4.12 -6.42
N LEU A 49 10.28 3.15 -7.26
CA LEU A 49 11.48 3.20 -8.10
C LEU A 49 11.09 3.31 -9.57
N SER A 50 11.52 4.36 -10.28
CA SER A 50 11.08 4.67 -11.64
C SER A 50 11.13 3.48 -12.62
N PRO A 51 12.17 2.62 -12.65
CA PRO A 51 12.17 1.44 -13.53
C PRO A 51 11.04 0.44 -13.24
N ILE A 52 10.64 0.30 -11.97
CA ILE A 52 9.49 -0.53 -11.57
C ILE A 52 8.20 0.17 -11.98
N LEU A 53 8.08 1.47 -11.68
CA LEU A 53 6.87 2.25 -11.89
C LEU A 53 6.52 2.37 -13.39
N TRP A 54 7.47 2.78 -14.23
CA TRP A 54 7.27 2.92 -15.68
C TRP A 54 7.09 1.58 -16.40
N THR A 55 7.64 0.49 -15.87
CA THR A 55 7.32 -0.86 -16.36
C THR A 55 5.90 -1.28 -15.95
N SER A 56 5.49 -0.96 -14.72
CA SER A 56 4.13 -1.26 -14.24
C SER A 56 3.08 -0.50 -15.04
N ILE A 57 3.33 0.76 -15.38
CA ILE A 57 2.50 1.56 -16.29
C ILE A 57 2.36 0.87 -17.65
N ALA A 58 3.47 0.46 -18.24
CA ALA A 58 3.50 -0.09 -19.59
C ALA A 58 2.85 -1.49 -19.68
N THR A 59 2.78 -2.23 -18.57
CA THR A 59 2.33 -3.63 -18.55
C THR A 59 0.99 -3.84 -17.84
N GLY A 60 0.57 -2.88 -17.00
CA GLY A 60 -0.57 -3.04 -16.10
C GLY A 60 -0.36 -4.09 -15.00
N LYS A 61 0.91 -4.47 -14.75
CA LYS A 61 1.28 -5.56 -13.83
C LYS A 61 2.27 -5.05 -12.77
N LEU A 62 2.31 -5.71 -11.62
CA LEU A 62 3.28 -5.44 -10.56
C LEU A 62 4.64 -6.13 -10.81
N ALA A 63 5.65 -5.72 -10.04
CA ALA A 63 7.04 -6.15 -10.18
C ALA A 63 7.28 -7.65 -9.98
N ASP A 64 6.46 -8.33 -9.18
CA ASP A 64 6.49 -9.79 -9.03
C ASP A 64 6.17 -10.51 -10.35
N LYS A 65 5.40 -9.87 -11.24
CA LYS A 65 5.04 -10.40 -12.56
C LYS A 65 5.98 -9.92 -13.66
N HIS A 66 6.21 -8.62 -13.80
CA HIS A 66 7.04 -8.09 -14.90
C HIS A 66 8.54 -8.29 -14.67
N GLY A 67 8.98 -8.54 -13.44
CA GLY A 67 10.35 -8.99 -13.12
C GLY A 67 11.40 -7.89 -12.99
N ILE A 68 11.06 -6.61 -13.16
CA ILE A 68 11.96 -5.49 -12.91
C ILE A 68 11.90 -5.17 -11.42
N LEU A 69 13.02 -5.27 -10.71
CA LEU A 69 13.07 -5.15 -9.25
C LEU A 69 13.95 -4.00 -8.75
N GLY A 70 14.43 -3.12 -9.62
CA GLY A 70 15.25 -1.97 -9.23
C GLY A 70 15.94 -1.30 -10.41
N PHE A 71 16.93 -0.47 -10.14
CA PHE A 71 17.74 0.20 -11.17
C PHE A 71 18.80 -0.70 -11.82
N VAL A 72 19.22 -1.74 -11.12
CA VAL A 72 20.27 -2.68 -11.54
C VAL A 72 19.88 -4.10 -11.20
N GLU A 73 20.48 -5.05 -11.90
CA GLU A 73 20.27 -6.48 -11.72
C GLU A 73 21.59 -7.26 -11.81
N PRO A 74 21.67 -8.47 -11.23
CA PRO A 74 22.84 -9.33 -11.40
C PRO A 74 22.92 -9.85 -12.84
N ASP A 75 24.07 -9.67 -13.48
CA ASP A 75 24.41 -10.29 -14.75
C ASP A 75 25.12 -11.63 -14.46
N THR A 76 24.32 -12.70 -14.41
CA THR A 76 24.83 -14.05 -14.16
C THR A 76 25.69 -14.60 -15.29
N ARG A 77 25.60 -14.02 -16.50
CA ARG A 77 26.38 -14.48 -17.66
C ARG A 77 27.79 -13.90 -17.64
N ASN A 78 27.93 -12.63 -17.27
CA ASN A 78 29.24 -11.96 -17.18
C ASN A 78 29.81 -11.92 -15.76
N MET A 79 29.12 -12.51 -14.78
CA MET A 79 29.49 -12.46 -13.37
C MET A 79 29.73 -11.01 -12.92
N SER A 80 28.76 -10.14 -13.19
CA SER A 80 28.83 -8.70 -12.91
C SER A 80 27.45 -8.14 -12.53
N VAL A 81 27.35 -6.82 -12.42
CA VAL A 81 26.09 -6.09 -12.22
C VAL A 81 25.86 -5.20 -13.42
N ARG A 82 24.62 -5.14 -13.90
CA ARG A 82 24.22 -4.29 -15.03
C ARG A 82 22.96 -3.47 -14.71
N PRO A 83 22.71 -2.36 -15.43
CA PRO A 83 21.42 -1.67 -15.38
C PRO A 83 20.28 -2.57 -15.83
N VAL A 84 19.06 -2.30 -15.36
CA VAL A 84 17.87 -2.98 -15.91
C VAL A 84 17.57 -2.48 -17.33
N LEU A 85 17.14 -3.40 -18.20
CA LEU A 85 16.97 -3.20 -19.63
C LEU A 85 15.58 -3.65 -20.09
N SER A 86 15.25 -3.39 -21.36
CA SER A 86 14.08 -4.01 -21.99
C SER A 86 14.14 -5.55 -21.92
N LEU A 87 15.34 -6.13 -22.02
CA LEU A 87 15.62 -7.56 -21.90
C LEU A 87 15.31 -8.15 -20.52
N SER A 88 15.22 -7.32 -19.49
CA SER A 88 14.96 -7.75 -18.11
C SER A 88 13.45 -7.98 -17.86
N ARG A 89 12.59 -7.40 -18.71
CA ARG A 89 11.12 -7.49 -18.58
C ARG A 89 10.63 -8.86 -19.03
N LYS A 90 9.82 -9.52 -18.19
CA LYS A 90 9.33 -10.90 -18.40
C LYS A 90 7.96 -10.99 -19.08
N VAL A 91 7.33 -9.85 -19.33
CA VAL A 91 5.94 -9.76 -19.80
C VAL A 91 5.83 -8.71 -20.90
N LYS A 92 4.79 -8.84 -21.73
CA LYS A 92 4.51 -7.88 -22.80
C LYS A 92 4.10 -6.52 -22.23
N ALA A 93 4.73 -5.47 -22.73
CA ALA A 93 4.25 -4.11 -22.56
C ALA A 93 3.15 -3.79 -23.59
N ILE A 94 2.47 -2.66 -23.42
CA ILE A 94 1.34 -2.30 -24.27
C ILE A 94 1.71 -2.19 -25.75
N TRP A 95 2.85 -1.59 -26.09
CA TRP A 95 3.33 -1.54 -27.48
C TRP A 95 3.64 -2.91 -28.06
N ASN A 96 3.98 -3.91 -27.24
CA ASN A 96 4.16 -5.29 -27.70
C ASN A 96 2.80 -5.92 -28.04
N ILE A 97 1.80 -5.70 -27.19
CA ILE A 97 0.42 -6.15 -27.43
C ILE A 97 -0.16 -5.50 -28.69
N LEU A 98 0.02 -4.18 -28.83
CA LEU A 98 -0.42 -3.42 -30.01
C LEU A 98 0.29 -3.90 -31.29
N THR A 99 1.59 -4.21 -31.20
CA THR A 99 2.35 -4.81 -32.31
C THR A 99 1.74 -6.15 -32.74
N GLN A 100 1.37 -7.03 -31.81
CA GLN A 100 0.71 -8.31 -32.13
C GLN A 100 -0.64 -8.12 -32.85
N GLN A 101 -1.30 -6.98 -32.65
CA GLN A 101 -2.57 -6.63 -33.28
C GLN A 101 -2.41 -5.80 -34.56
N GLY A 102 -1.17 -5.61 -35.04
CA GLY A 102 -0.89 -4.84 -36.25
C GLY A 102 -1.06 -3.33 -36.08
N ILE A 103 -1.23 -2.82 -34.86
CA ILE A 103 -1.40 -1.39 -34.56
C ILE A 103 -0.04 -0.70 -34.62
N LYS A 104 0.04 0.39 -35.39
CA LYS A 104 1.29 1.11 -35.64
C LYS A 104 1.66 1.97 -34.42
N SER A 105 2.73 1.55 -33.73
CA SER A 105 3.09 2.04 -32.40
C SER A 105 4.49 2.67 -32.40
N HIS A 106 4.62 3.84 -31.79
CA HIS A 106 5.89 4.53 -31.59
C HIS A 106 6.16 4.77 -30.11
N VAL A 107 7.41 4.61 -29.69
CA VAL A 107 7.84 4.78 -28.29
C VAL A 107 9.16 5.53 -28.23
N VAL A 108 9.22 6.62 -27.47
CA VAL A 108 10.40 7.47 -27.34
C VAL A 108 10.77 7.65 -25.87
N GLY A 109 12.01 7.30 -25.53
CA GLY A 109 12.61 7.56 -24.22
C GLY A 109 12.14 6.67 -23.07
N TRP A 110 11.14 5.80 -23.27
CA TRP A 110 10.49 5.06 -22.18
C TRP A 110 11.46 4.23 -21.32
N TRP A 111 11.34 4.24 -20.00
CA TRP A 111 12.30 3.53 -19.13
C TRP A 111 11.71 2.20 -18.60
N PRO A 112 12.39 1.04 -18.73
CA PRO A 112 13.53 0.73 -19.60
C PRO A 112 13.09 0.31 -20.99
N SER A 113 13.75 0.85 -22.01
CA SER A 113 13.51 0.51 -23.42
C SER A 113 14.78 0.26 -24.20
N HIS A 114 15.96 0.27 -23.57
CA HIS A 114 17.20 -0.15 -24.23
C HIS A 114 17.47 -1.64 -24.01
N PRO A 115 17.91 -2.39 -25.05
CA PRO A 115 17.87 -2.03 -26.47
C PRO A 115 16.43 -1.85 -26.99
N ALA A 116 16.29 -1.00 -28.00
CA ALA A 116 15.03 -0.67 -28.66
C ALA A 116 14.41 -1.92 -29.28
N GLU A 117 13.19 -2.22 -28.87
CA GLU A 117 12.44 -3.37 -29.29
C GLU A 117 11.97 -3.24 -30.75
N PRO A 118 12.01 -4.32 -31.56
CA PRO A 118 11.56 -4.33 -32.94
C PRO A 118 10.02 -4.32 -33.08
N ILE A 119 9.37 -3.30 -32.52
CA ILE A 119 7.91 -3.11 -32.58
C ILE A 119 7.43 -2.75 -34.01
N ASN A 120 6.12 -2.85 -34.25
CA ASN A 120 5.49 -2.36 -35.48
C ASN A 120 5.45 -0.82 -35.50
N GLY A 121 6.60 -0.20 -35.75
CA GLY A 121 6.77 1.24 -35.79
C GLY A 121 8.21 1.64 -35.46
N VAL A 122 8.38 2.61 -34.58
CA VAL A 122 9.66 3.26 -34.29
C VAL A 122 9.85 3.27 -32.79
N MET A 123 10.96 2.73 -32.30
CA MET A 123 11.34 2.83 -30.88
C MET A 123 12.68 3.54 -30.76
N VAL A 124 12.71 4.58 -29.94
CA VAL A 124 13.92 5.32 -29.55
C VAL A 124 14.12 5.08 -28.06
N SER A 125 15.21 4.41 -27.69
CA SER A 125 15.38 3.94 -26.32
C SER A 125 15.71 5.07 -25.33
N ASN A 126 15.56 4.80 -24.03
CA ASN A 126 15.92 5.72 -22.94
C ASN A 126 17.42 6.05 -22.82
N PHE A 127 18.27 5.53 -23.74
CA PHE A 127 19.69 5.84 -23.81
C PHE A 127 20.00 6.93 -24.86
N TYR A 128 19.01 7.32 -25.66
CA TYR A 128 19.14 8.18 -26.83
C TYR A 128 19.70 9.57 -26.53
N GLN A 129 19.13 10.27 -25.56
CA GLN A 129 19.38 11.69 -25.31
C GLN A 129 20.77 11.98 -24.71
N ARG A 130 21.61 10.97 -24.53
CA ARG A 130 22.88 11.07 -23.79
C ARG A 130 24.00 11.69 -24.63
N ALA A 131 24.63 12.73 -24.06
CA ALA A 131 25.87 13.32 -24.53
C ALA A 131 27.07 12.80 -23.71
N ALA A 132 27.66 11.68 -24.14
CA ALA A 132 28.75 11.02 -23.41
C ALA A 132 30.15 11.59 -23.70
N ALA A 133 30.32 12.35 -24.79
CA ALA A 133 31.60 12.94 -25.19
C ALA A 133 31.56 14.48 -25.12
N SER A 134 32.71 15.14 -25.20
CA SER A 134 32.79 16.59 -25.37
C SER A 134 32.27 17.00 -26.75
N TYR A 135 31.80 18.25 -26.87
CA TYR A 135 31.20 18.80 -28.11
C TYR A 135 32.03 18.57 -29.38
N ASP A 136 33.35 18.77 -29.30
CA ASP A 136 34.26 18.64 -30.46
C ASP A 136 34.63 17.17 -30.78
N SER A 137 34.17 16.20 -29.99
CA SER A 137 34.43 14.77 -30.19
C SER A 137 33.23 14.07 -30.81
N PRO A 138 33.45 13.08 -31.70
CA PRO A 138 32.38 12.22 -32.17
C PRO A 138 31.64 11.56 -31.00
N TRP A 139 30.31 11.58 -31.05
CA TRP A 139 29.46 11.05 -29.99
C TRP A 139 28.33 10.19 -30.60
N PRO A 140 28.65 9.08 -31.28
CA PRO A 140 27.65 8.29 -31.99
C PRO A 140 26.56 7.75 -31.06
N ILE A 141 25.40 7.44 -31.63
CA ILE A 141 24.35 6.71 -30.93
C ILE A 141 24.82 5.26 -30.72
N ALA A 142 24.54 4.68 -29.55
CA ALA A 142 24.85 3.28 -29.25
C ALA A 142 23.98 2.32 -30.08
N ASP A 143 24.51 1.13 -30.45
CA ASP A 143 23.76 0.13 -31.21
C ASP A 143 22.48 -0.28 -30.46
N GLY A 144 21.37 -0.39 -31.19
CA GLY A 144 20.08 -0.75 -30.61
C GLY A 144 19.46 0.38 -29.78
N THR A 145 19.87 1.63 -29.98
CA THR A 145 19.15 2.79 -29.42
C THR A 145 17.93 3.15 -30.27
N VAL A 146 17.97 2.90 -31.58
CA VAL A 146 16.87 3.24 -32.50
C VAL A 146 16.46 2.00 -33.28
N HIS A 147 15.16 1.74 -33.33
CA HIS A 147 14.52 0.81 -34.25
C HIS A 147 13.50 1.57 -35.09
N PRO A 148 13.42 1.34 -36.42
CA PRO A 148 14.34 0.54 -37.21
C PRO A 148 15.71 1.20 -37.39
N LYS A 149 16.73 0.37 -37.65
CA LYS A 149 18.15 0.78 -37.63
C LYS A 149 18.52 1.82 -38.69
N ASP A 150 17.81 1.82 -39.83
CA ASP A 150 18.01 2.78 -40.92
C ASP A 150 17.71 4.24 -40.53
N LEU A 151 17.05 4.47 -39.39
CA LEU A 151 16.80 5.80 -38.86
C LEU A 151 17.93 6.33 -37.96
N GLU A 152 18.91 5.51 -37.56
CA GLU A 152 19.96 5.91 -36.59
C GLU A 152 20.67 7.22 -36.97
N GLU A 153 20.99 7.44 -38.25
CA GLU A 153 21.68 8.65 -38.72
C GLU A 153 20.80 9.91 -38.53
N ILE A 154 19.53 9.84 -38.93
CA ILE A 154 18.57 10.93 -38.75
C ILE A 154 18.43 11.27 -37.26
N PHE A 155 18.27 10.26 -36.41
CA PHE A 155 18.11 10.49 -34.97
C PHE A 155 19.42 10.97 -34.33
N ALA A 156 20.60 10.64 -34.86
CA ALA A 156 21.86 11.18 -34.40
C ALA A 156 21.91 12.70 -34.55
N ASP A 157 21.45 13.22 -35.69
CA ASP A 157 21.42 14.65 -36.02
C ASP A 157 20.35 15.44 -35.24
N LEU A 158 19.31 14.78 -34.73
CA LEU A 158 18.24 15.41 -33.95
C LEU A 158 18.60 15.65 -32.47
N ARG A 159 19.72 15.11 -31.99
CA ARG A 159 20.16 15.29 -30.60
C ARG A 159 20.80 16.65 -30.39
N VAL A 160 20.53 17.23 -29.23
CA VAL A 160 21.10 18.50 -28.80
C VAL A 160 22.22 18.24 -27.81
N HIS A 161 23.43 18.70 -28.10
CA HIS A 161 24.53 18.67 -27.15
C HIS A 161 24.40 19.84 -26.14
N PRO A 162 24.70 19.66 -24.84
CA PRO A 162 24.58 20.73 -23.85
C PRO A 162 25.35 22.01 -24.19
N SER A 163 26.51 21.88 -24.85
CA SER A 163 27.32 23.02 -25.30
C SER A 163 26.71 23.83 -26.46
N GLU A 164 25.66 23.33 -27.12
CA GLU A 164 24.92 24.10 -28.13
C GLU A 164 23.95 25.10 -27.47
N LEU A 165 23.64 24.91 -26.18
CA LEU A 165 22.76 25.80 -25.46
C LEU A 165 23.49 27.08 -25.06
N THR A 166 22.88 28.22 -25.42
CA THR A 166 23.35 29.53 -25.01
C THR A 166 22.71 29.95 -23.68
N LEU A 167 23.28 30.97 -23.04
CA LEU A 167 22.67 31.57 -21.85
C LEU A 167 21.25 32.10 -22.10
N ALA A 168 20.93 32.49 -23.35
CA ALA A 168 19.58 32.92 -23.71
C ALA A 168 18.57 31.77 -23.63
N HIS A 169 18.98 30.53 -23.93
CA HIS A 169 18.12 29.35 -23.77
C HIS A 169 17.89 29.00 -22.30
N LEU A 170 18.84 29.31 -21.41
CA LEU A 170 18.76 29.00 -19.98
C LEU A 170 18.09 30.10 -19.15
N ALA A 171 18.14 31.35 -19.62
CA ALA A 171 17.62 32.51 -18.90
C ALA A 171 16.15 32.38 -18.43
N PRO A 172 15.23 31.75 -19.20
CA PRO A 172 13.85 31.55 -18.73
C PRO A 172 13.73 30.63 -17.50
N LEU A 173 14.68 29.71 -17.30
CA LEU A 173 14.72 28.79 -16.16
C LEU A 173 15.58 29.36 -15.01
N PHE A 174 16.56 30.21 -15.34
CA PHE A 174 17.49 30.79 -14.37
C PHE A 174 17.58 32.32 -14.55
N PRO A 175 16.51 33.10 -14.26
CA PRO A 175 16.45 34.53 -14.60
C PRO A 175 17.57 35.36 -13.96
N ASN A 176 18.10 34.90 -12.83
CA ASN A 176 19.17 35.56 -12.07
C ASN A 176 20.56 34.93 -12.30
N TYR A 177 20.79 34.18 -13.38
CA TYR A 177 22.06 33.47 -13.63
C TYR A 177 23.32 34.36 -13.56
N GLN A 178 23.20 35.67 -13.85
CA GLN A 178 24.31 36.62 -13.81
C GLN A 178 24.89 36.84 -12.40
N LYS A 179 24.12 36.53 -11.34
CA LYS A 179 24.54 36.71 -9.95
C LYS A 179 25.48 35.61 -9.46
N ILE A 180 25.80 34.61 -10.28
CA ILE A 180 26.61 33.47 -9.88
C ILE A 180 27.88 33.33 -10.72
N ASN A 181 28.99 33.03 -10.05
CA ASN A 181 30.23 32.68 -10.73
C ASN A 181 30.25 31.18 -11.04
N GLN A 182 30.09 30.84 -12.32
CA GLN A 182 30.08 29.47 -12.83
C GLN A 182 31.39 28.70 -12.59
N SER A 183 32.53 29.38 -12.40
CA SER A 183 33.79 28.69 -12.09
C SER A 183 33.72 27.91 -10.77
N ASN A 184 32.81 28.29 -9.89
CA ASN A 184 32.66 27.73 -8.55
C ASN A 184 31.30 27.05 -8.33
N ASP A 185 30.41 27.06 -9.34
CA ASP A 185 29.07 26.48 -9.24
C ASP A 185 28.63 25.81 -10.56
N PRO A 186 28.70 24.47 -10.65
CA PRO A 186 28.40 23.74 -11.87
C PRO A 186 26.89 23.54 -12.13
N ARG A 187 26.00 24.01 -11.26
CA ARG A 187 24.56 23.68 -11.35
C ARG A 187 23.89 24.22 -12.60
N LEU A 188 24.32 25.36 -13.15
CA LEU A 188 23.75 25.85 -14.41
C LEU A 188 24.12 24.92 -15.58
N ALA A 189 25.35 24.41 -15.61
CA ALA A 189 25.76 23.41 -16.58
C ALA A 189 24.97 22.10 -16.43
N GLN A 190 24.64 21.71 -15.19
CA GLN A 190 23.72 20.60 -14.92
C GLN A 190 22.32 20.87 -15.50
N GLY A 191 21.76 22.07 -15.29
CA GLY A 191 20.48 22.47 -15.89
C GLY A 191 20.51 22.45 -17.42
N ALA A 192 21.59 22.94 -18.03
CA ALA A 192 21.80 22.88 -19.48
C ALA A 192 21.83 21.44 -20.01
N LYS A 193 22.53 20.54 -19.31
CA LYS A 193 22.57 19.12 -19.65
C LYS A 193 21.17 18.51 -19.71
N ILE A 194 20.36 18.75 -18.67
CA ILE A 194 19.00 18.19 -18.59
C ILE A 194 18.08 18.81 -19.65
N LEU A 195 18.20 20.12 -19.92
CA LEU A 195 17.41 20.79 -20.95
C LEU A 195 17.72 20.27 -22.36
N ALA A 196 19.00 20.05 -22.68
CA ALA A 196 19.42 19.50 -23.96
C ALA A 196 18.91 18.05 -24.15
N GLN A 197 18.89 17.27 -23.07
CA GLN A 197 18.31 15.93 -23.05
C GLN A 197 16.80 15.95 -23.32
N ALA A 198 16.07 16.84 -22.65
CA ALA A 198 14.63 17.03 -22.87
C ALA A 198 14.33 17.43 -24.32
N ALA A 199 15.10 18.38 -24.87
CA ALA A 199 14.98 18.84 -26.26
C ALA A 199 15.26 17.70 -27.26
N SER A 200 16.24 16.84 -26.99
CA SER A 200 16.55 15.69 -27.85
C SER A 200 15.36 14.71 -27.92
N ILE A 201 14.76 14.36 -26.77
CA ILE A 201 13.56 13.51 -26.72
C ILE A 201 12.39 14.16 -27.46
N HIS A 202 12.21 15.47 -27.28
CA HIS A 202 11.14 16.20 -27.97
C HIS A 202 11.35 16.22 -29.49
N ASN A 203 12.56 16.52 -29.97
CA ASN A 203 12.91 16.51 -31.39
C ASN A 203 12.64 15.15 -32.04
N ALA A 204 13.05 14.07 -31.39
CA ALA A 204 12.77 12.70 -31.82
C ALA A 204 11.26 12.45 -31.92
N SER A 205 10.50 12.87 -30.90
CA SER A 205 9.05 12.66 -30.83
C SER A 205 8.30 13.43 -31.92
N THR A 206 8.61 14.72 -32.09
CA THR A 206 7.96 15.57 -33.10
C THR A 206 8.32 15.12 -34.51
N TRP A 207 9.57 14.73 -34.76
CA TRP A 207 9.98 14.21 -36.06
C TRP A 207 9.22 12.95 -36.44
N ILE A 208 9.04 12.00 -35.50
CA ILE A 208 8.25 10.79 -35.74
C ILE A 208 6.81 11.16 -36.08
N MET A 209 6.17 12.03 -35.29
CA MET A 209 4.76 12.41 -35.50
C MET A 209 4.52 13.14 -36.83
N GLU A 210 5.53 13.85 -37.36
CA GLU A 210 5.46 14.55 -38.65
C GLU A 210 5.73 13.63 -39.85
N ASN A 211 6.59 12.61 -39.68
CA ASN A 211 7.15 11.86 -40.81
C ASN A 211 6.70 10.40 -40.88
N LYS A 212 6.03 9.88 -39.84
CA LYS A 212 5.56 8.50 -39.77
C LYS A 212 4.08 8.46 -39.44
N GLU A 213 3.37 7.51 -40.05
CA GLU A 213 2.00 7.19 -39.63
C GLU A 213 2.00 6.52 -38.27
N TRP A 214 1.00 6.80 -37.45
CA TRP A 214 0.90 6.22 -36.12
C TRP A 214 -0.55 6.17 -35.61
N GLU A 215 -0.79 5.19 -34.75
CA GLU A 215 -2.05 5.00 -34.02
C GLU A 215 -1.79 5.09 -32.50
N PHE A 216 -0.63 4.65 -32.03
CA PHE A 216 -0.17 4.82 -30.66
C PHE A 216 1.19 5.51 -30.62
N MET A 217 1.33 6.55 -29.81
CA MET A 217 2.60 7.23 -29.53
C MET A 217 2.78 7.32 -28.02
N ALA A 218 3.92 6.85 -27.51
CA ALA A 218 4.30 7.00 -26.11
C ALA A 218 5.63 7.76 -26.00
N VAL A 219 5.63 8.83 -25.22
CA VAL A 219 6.82 9.66 -24.97
C VAL A 219 7.04 9.76 -23.48
N TYR A 220 8.27 9.51 -23.03
CA TYR A 220 8.67 9.68 -21.64
C TYR A 220 9.73 10.78 -21.53
N HIS A 221 9.51 11.70 -20.60
CA HIS A 221 10.44 12.77 -20.26
C HIS A 221 10.88 12.68 -18.79
N ASP A 222 12.19 12.53 -18.56
CA ASP A 222 12.85 12.47 -17.25
C ASP A 222 13.26 13.86 -16.68
N ALA A 223 13.06 14.92 -17.47
CA ALA A 223 13.66 16.21 -17.19
C ALA A 223 13.09 16.90 -15.94
N ILE A 224 11.79 16.75 -15.65
CA ILE A 224 11.20 17.30 -14.42
C ILE A 224 11.83 16.65 -13.18
N ASP A 225 11.91 15.31 -13.13
CA ASP A 225 12.57 14.56 -12.05
C ASP A 225 14.02 15.03 -11.82
N HIS A 226 14.82 15.05 -12.88
CA HIS A 226 16.22 15.47 -12.78
C HIS A 226 16.38 16.94 -12.33
N TYR A 227 15.49 17.84 -12.77
CA TYR A 227 15.46 19.22 -12.28
C TYR A 227 15.02 19.30 -10.81
N CYS A 228 14.05 18.49 -10.39
CA CYS A 228 13.59 18.43 -9.02
C CYS A 228 14.73 17.98 -8.09
N HIS A 229 15.44 16.90 -8.39
CA HIS A 229 16.60 16.48 -7.59
C HIS A 229 17.70 17.55 -7.51
N ALA A 230 17.95 18.28 -8.61
CA ALA A 230 18.98 19.32 -8.63
C ALA A 230 18.56 20.60 -7.89
N PHE A 231 17.29 21.01 -8.02
CA PHE A 231 16.84 22.38 -7.70
C PHE A 231 15.63 22.48 -6.77
N MET A 232 14.90 21.40 -6.46
CA MET A 232 13.70 21.46 -5.60
C MET A 232 14.00 22.02 -4.20
N LYS A 233 15.22 21.84 -3.69
CA LYS A 233 15.66 22.45 -2.42
C LYS A 233 15.68 23.99 -2.43
N PHE A 234 15.74 24.62 -3.62
CA PHE A 234 15.67 26.07 -3.79
C PHE A 234 14.27 26.56 -4.14
N HIS A 235 13.38 25.66 -4.57
CA HIS A 235 12.01 26.03 -4.93
C HIS A 235 11.29 26.68 -3.72
N PRO A 236 10.51 27.76 -3.91
CA PRO A 236 9.76 28.38 -2.83
C PRO A 236 8.82 27.39 -2.10
N PRO A 237 8.61 27.53 -0.78
CA PRO A 237 9.23 28.53 0.11
C PRO A 237 10.71 28.23 0.39
N GLN A 238 11.50 29.29 0.67
CA GLN A 238 12.92 29.14 1.04
C GLN A 238 13.06 28.33 2.34
N ARG A 239 13.98 27.36 2.34
CA ARG A 239 14.25 26.50 3.49
C ARG A 239 15.33 27.07 4.40
N ASN A 240 15.20 26.81 5.70
CA ASN A 240 16.25 27.11 6.67
C ASN A 240 17.57 26.43 6.28
N GLY A 241 18.66 27.21 6.28
CA GLY A 241 20.00 26.73 5.92
C GLY A 241 20.36 26.85 4.43
N ILE A 242 19.43 27.27 3.57
CA ILE A 242 19.74 27.62 2.17
C ILE A 242 20.21 29.08 2.11
N PRO A 243 21.45 29.37 1.66
CA PRO A 243 21.93 30.74 1.53
C PRO A 243 21.10 31.57 0.54
N ASP A 244 20.77 32.82 0.90
CA ASP A 244 19.92 33.71 0.10
C ASP A 244 20.41 33.88 -1.34
N HIS A 245 21.73 34.05 -1.53
CA HIS A 245 22.30 34.22 -2.87
C HIS A 245 22.09 32.98 -3.76
N LEU A 246 22.02 31.77 -3.20
CA LEU A 246 21.73 30.55 -3.96
C LEU A 246 20.23 30.40 -4.21
N TYR A 247 19.40 30.71 -3.21
CA TYR A 247 17.96 30.71 -3.35
C TYR A 247 17.52 31.65 -4.48
N GLU A 248 17.99 32.90 -4.47
CA GLU A 248 17.63 33.91 -5.48
C GLU A 248 18.04 33.54 -6.92
N VAL A 249 19.07 32.70 -7.10
CA VAL A 249 19.51 32.24 -8.41
C VAL A 249 18.68 31.06 -8.92
N TYR A 250 18.28 30.15 -8.03
CA TYR A 250 17.76 28.83 -8.41
C TYR A 250 16.27 28.59 -8.10
N LYS A 251 15.61 29.49 -7.38
CA LYS A 251 14.20 29.31 -6.96
C LYS A 251 13.22 29.07 -8.11
N ASP A 252 13.50 29.66 -9.27
CA ASP A 252 12.64 29.60 -10.46
C ASP A 252 12.91 28.39 -11.36
N ALA A 253 13.98 27.62 -11.10
CA ALA A 253 14.42 26.55 -11.99
C ALA A 253 13.38 25.45 -12.19
N VAL A 254 12.71 25.05 -11.09
CA VAL A 254 11.63 24.04 -11.13
C VAL A 254 10.43 24.59 -11.91
N SER A 255 9.94 25.79 -11.59
CA SER A 255 8.83 26.40 -12.34
C SER A 255 9.17 26.58 -13.83
N GLY A 256 10.43 26.92 -14.14
CA GLY A 256 10.92 27.06 -15.50
C GLY A 256 10.86 25.77 -16.32
N ILE A 257 11.24 24.62 -15.75
CA ILE A 257 11.18 23.35 -16.49
C ILE A 257 9.73 22.88 -16.73
N TYR A 258 8.80 23.13 -15.80
CA TYR A 258 7.38 22.84 -16.00
C TYR A 258 6.79 23.67 -17.15
N ARG A 259 7.15 24.96 -17.23
CA ARG A 259 6.75 25.83 -18.34
C ARG A 259 7.32 25.36 -19.68
N PHE A 260 8.57 24.90 -19.69
CA PHE A 260 9.16 24.31 -20.89
C PHE A 260 8.41 23.04 -21.34
N HIS A 261 8.01 22.20 -20.40
CA HIS A 261 7.16 21.04 -20.68
C HIS A 261 5.77 21.42 -21.21
N ASP A 262 5.16 22.50 -20.73
CA ASP A 262 3.89 23.02 -21.26
C ASP A 262 4.03 23.47 -22.72
N MET A 263 5.15 24.10 -23.08
CA MET A 263 5.46 24.47 -24.47
C MET A 263 5.69 23.24 -25.36
N MET A 264 6.40 22.23 -24.86
CA MET A 264 6.56 20.95 -25.57
C MET A 264 5.22 20.25 -25.77
N LEU A 265 4.35 20.26 -24.75
CA LEU A 265 2.99 19.72 -24.83
C LEU A 265 2.20 20.41 -25.93
N GLU A 266 2.27 21.74 -26.04
CA GLU A 266 1.58 22.50 -27.09
C GLU A 266 1.92 21.95 -28.47
N ARG A 267 3.21 21.76 -28.75
CA ARG A 267 3.66 21.23 -30.05
C ARG A 267 3.19 19.79 -30.27
N LEU A 268 3.25 18.93 -29.25
CA LEU A 268 2.76 17.55 -29.35
C LEU A 268 1.25 17.50 -29.64
N LEU A 269 0.45 18.35 -28.99
CA LEU A 269 -1.00 18.44 -29.23
C LEU A 269 -1.32 18.93 -30.65
N GLN A 270 -0.58 19.93 -31.16
CA GLN A 270 -0.72 20.40 -32.53
C GLN A 270 -0.47 19.30 -33.56
N LEU A 271 0.56 18.47 -33.34
CA LEU A 271 0.90 17.35 -34.23
C LEU A 271 -0.05 16.16 -34.07
N ALA A 272 -0.60 15.95 -32.87
CA ALA A 272 -1.58 14.91 -32.60
C ALA A 272 -2.91 15.15 -33.31
N GLY A 273 -3.32 16.41 -33.41
CA GLY A 273 -4.61 16.79 -33.96
C GLY A 273 -5.79 16.50 -33.00
N PRO A 274 -6.99 17.01 -33.32
CA PRO A 274 -8.14 17.01 -32.42
C PRO A 274 -8.74 15.62 -32.17
N ASP A 275 -8.60 14.68 -33.12
CA ASP A 275 -9.21 13.34 -33.04
C ASP A 275 -8.39 12.34 -32.20
N THR A 276 -7.31 12.81 -31.54
CA THR A 276 -6.43 11.98 -30.72
C THR A 276 -6.86 12.02 -29.25
N THR A 277 -6.95 10.85 -28.61
CA THR A 277 -7.02 10.79 -27.15
C THR A 277 -5.63 11.01 -26.56
N VAL A 278 -5.46 12.03 -25.74
CA VAL A 278 -4.19 12.39 -25.11
C VAL A 278 -4.24 12.09 -23.63
N ILE A 279 -3.18 11.47 -23.12
CA ILE A 279 -2.99 11.11 -21.71
C ILE A 279 -1.66 11.73 -21.26
N VAL A 280 -1.70 12.71 -20.37
CA VAL A 280 -0.52 13.25 -19.68
C VAL A 280 -0.50 12.68 -18.26
N MET A 281 0.63 12.12 -17.84
CA MET A 281 0.70 11.43 -16.55
C MET A 281 2.08 11.49 -15.92
N SER A 282 2.13 11.20 -14.62
CA SER A 282 3.36 11.04 -13.86
C SER A 282 3.26 9.90 -12.86
N ASP A 283 4.37 9.20 -12.65
CA ASP A 283 4.45 8.03 -11.78
C ASP A 283 4.51 8.36 -10.28
N HIS A 284 5.03 9.54 -9.95
CA HIS A 284 5.04 10.14 -8.62
C HIS A 284 5.19 11.67 -8.73
N GLY A 285 5.14 12.38 -7.61
CA GLY A 285 5.39 13.82 -7.57
C GLY A 285 6.66 14.14 -6.77
N PHE A 286 6.89 15.41 -6.49
CA PHE A 286 7.84 15.88 -5.48
C PHE A 286 7.11 16.80 -4.52
N HIS A 287 7.44 16.74 -3.24
CA HIS A 287 6.98 17.74 -2.30
C HIS A 287 7.62 19.10 -2.66
N PRO A 288 6.85 20.16 -2.97
CA PRO A 288 7.39 21.53 -3.07
C PRO A 288 7.27 22.29 -1.73
N ASP A 289 6.60 21.68 -0.75
CA ASP A 289 6.11 22.29 0.48
C ASP A 289 7.00 21.96 1.70
N HIS A 290 6.43 22.04 2.91
CA HIS A 290 7.11 21.75 4.17
C HIS A 290 7.40 20.26 4.38
N LEU A 291 6.83 19.36 3.58
CA LEU A 291 7.09 17.92 3.65
C LEU A 291 8.40 17.50 2.97
N ARG A 292 9.09 18.43 2.29
CA ARG A 292 10.42 18.19 1.70
C ARG A 292 11.42 17.67 2.75
N PRO A 293 12.13 16.56 2.52
CA PRO A 293 13.09 16.03 3.49
C PRO A 293 14.29 16.99 3.67
N ASN A 294 14.75 17.20 4.91
CA ASN A 294 15.93 18.04 5.20
C ASN A 294 17.25 17.32 4.90
N LYS A 295 17.26 15.99 4.99
CA LYS A 295 18.39 15.11 4.72
C LYS A 295 17.88 13.81 4.13
N LEU A 296 18.62 13.26 3.18
CA LEU A 296 18.34 11.95 2.61
C LEU A 296 19.10 10.86 3.37
N PRO A 297 18.51 9.67 3.54
CA PRO A 297 19.21 8.53 4.09
C PRO A 297 20.35 8.09 3.14
N LYS A 298 21.45 7.60 3.71
CA LYS A 298 22.56 7.00 2.96
C LYS A 298 22.25 5.53 2.68
N GLU A 299 21.28 5.27 1.82
CA GLU A 299 20.88 3.92 1.42
C GLU A 299 20.57 3.85 -0.10
N PRO A 300 20.57 2.65 -0.71
CA PRO A 300 20.22 2.49 -2.12
C PRO A 300 18.87 3.12 -2.45
N ALA A 301 18.80 3.86 -3.57
CA ALA A 301 17.64 4.66 -3.97
C ALA A 301 17.19 5.73 -2.94
N GLY A 302 18.11 6.24 -2.11
CA GLY A 302 17.84 7.34 -1.18
C GLY A 302 17.17 8.60 -1.76
N PRO A 303 17.42 9.01 -3.01
CA PRO A 303 16.70 10.12 -3.64
C PRO A 303 15.17 9.95 -3.68
N ALA A 304 14.66 8.70 -3.73
CA ALA A 304 13.22 8.43 -3.78
C ALA A 304 12.45 8.90 -2.52
N PHE A 305 13.14 9.25 -1.44
CA PHE A 305 12.51 9.85 -0.24
C PHE A 305 12.06 11.30 -0.44
N GLU A 306 12.46 11.97 -1.53
CA GLU A 306 11.97 13.30 -1.90
C GLU A 306 10.59 13.25 -2.56
N HIS A 307 10.15 12.06 -2.98
CA HIS A 307 8.99 11.91 -3.85
C HIS A 307 7.69 12.03 -3.04
N SER A 308 6.73 12.73 -3.64
CA SER A 308 5.34 12.72 -3.22
C SER A 308 4.69 11.41 -3.70
N PRO A 309 3.83 10.76 -2.89
CA PRO A 309 3.24 9.46 -3.23
C PRO A 309 2.21 9.51 -4.36
N TYR A 310 1.96 10.70 -4.94
CA TYR A 310 1.02 10.92 -6.02
C TYR A 310 1.71 11.65 -7.17
N GLY A 311 1.60 11.10 -8.38
CA GLY A 311 1.82 11.83 -9.61
C GLY A 311 0.51 12.40 -10.15
N ILE A 312 0.57 12.91 -11.39
CA ILE A 312 -0.59 13.47 -12.09
C ILE A 312 -1.20 12.48 -13.08
N LEU A 313 -2.49 12.67 -13.38
CA LEU A 313 -3.14 12.12 -14.56
C LEU A 313 -4.06 13.18 -15.14
N CYS A 314 -3.93 13.47 -16.43
CA CYS A 314 -4.86 14.27 -17.21
C CYS A 314 -5.17 13.54 -18.51
N MET A 315 -6.44 13.38 -18.86
CA MET A 315 -6.86 12.74 -20.11
C MET A 315 -7.83 13.63 -20.86
N LYS A 316 -7.70 13.73 -22.18
CA LYS A 316 -8.58 14.49 -23.07
C LYS A 316 -8.83 13.71 -24.36
N GLY A 317 -10.06 13.72 -24.86
CA GLY A 317 -10.43 13.07 -26.13
C GLY A 317 -11.95 12.98 -26.30
N ASP A 318 -12.42 12.52 -27.46
CA ASP A 318 -13.85 12.55 -27.83
C ASP A 318 -14.79 11.80 -26.86
N ASN A 319 -14.35 10.66 -26.31
CA ASN A 319 -15.12 9.88 -25.34
C ASN A 319 -14.60 10.05 -23.89
N ILE A 320 -13.86 11.11 -23.61
CA ILE A 320 -13.39 11.41 -22.25
C ILE A 320 -14.32 12.46 -21.64
N GLN A 321 -14.62 12.33 -20.34
CA GLN A 321 -15.40 13.34 -19.62
C GLN A 321 -14.66 14.70 -19.62
N LYS A 322 -15.40 15.78 -19.42
CA LYS A 322 -14.88 17.15 -19.50
C LYS A 322 -15.09 17.87 -18.18
N ASP A 323 -14.05 18.55 -17.71
CA ASP A 323 -14.05 19.32 -16.46
C ASP A 323 -14.38 18.44 -15.24
N GLU A 324 -13.83 17.22 -15.23
CA GLU A 324 -14.16 16.22 -14.21
C GLU A 324 -12.93 15.70 -13.48
N ARG A 325 -13.09 15.41 -12.19
CA ARG A 325 -12.04 14.81 -11.36
C ARG A 325 -12.38 13.36 -11.04
N ILE A 326 -11.48 12.45 -11.42
CA ILE A 326 -11.61 11.04 -11.06
C ILE A 326 -10.67 10.70 -9.90
N TYR A 327 -11.06 9.70 -9.11
CA TYR A 327 -10.35 9.29 -7.90
C TYR A 327 -9.92 7.83 -7.96
N GLY A 328 -8.88 7.48 -7.20
CA GLY A 328 -8.45 6.08 -7.08
C GLY A 328 -7.74 5.49 -8.26
N ALA A 329 -7.20 6.34 -9.14
CA ALA A 329 -6.35 5.89 -10.23
C ALA A 329 -4.96 5.52 -9.69
N THR A 330 -4.39 4.45 -10.22
CA THR A 330 -3.04 3.98 -9.92
C THR A 330 -2.24 3.81 -11.22
N LEU A 331 -0.92 3.71 -11.11
CA LEU A 331 -0.05 3.46 -12.27
C LEU A 331 -0.45 2.24 -13.09
N LEU A 332 -1.00 1.22 -12.42
CA LEU A 332 -1.38 -0.04 -13.05
C LEU A 332 -2.57 0.11 -14.01
N ASP A 333 -3.37 1.17 -13.86
CA ASP A 333 -4.64 1.33 -14.58
C ASP A 333 -4.46 1.87 -16.01
N ILE A 334 -3.26 2.32 -16.37
CA ILE A 334 -3.00 2.99 -17.64
C ILE A 334 -3.02 2.02 -18.81
N ALA A 335 -2.23 0.94 -18.76
CA ALA A 335 -2.22 -0.08 -19.82
C ALA A 335 -3.61 -0.68 -20.10
N PRO A 336 -4.38 -1.19 -19.11
CA PRO A 336 -5.72 -1.73 -19.37
C PRO A 336 -6.69 -0.68 -19.94
N THR A 337 -6.57 0.59 -19.53
CA THR A 337 -7.38 1.68 -20.09
C THR A 337 -7.06 1.94 -21.55
N ILE A 338 -5.78 1.95 -21.93
CA ILE A 338 -5.36 2.13 -23.34
C ILE A 338 -5.76 0.93 -24.20
N LEU A 339 -5.63 -0.31 -23.71
CA LEU A 339 -6.13 -1.49 -24.44
C LEU A 339 -7.63 -1.36 -24.73
N THR A 340 -8.40 -0.89 -23.75
CA THR A 340 -9.84 -0.66 -23.89
C THR A 340 -10.16 0.44 -24.90
N LEU A 341 -9.35 1.53 -24.95
CA LEU A 341 -9.48 2.57 -25.97
C LEU A 341 -9.37 1.97 -27.38
N PHE A 342 -8.42 1.05 -27.61
CA PHE A 342 -8.27 0.33 -28.89
C PHE A 342 -9.29 -0.79 -29.11
N GLY A 343 -10.20 -1.05 -28.16
CA GLY A 343 -11.18 -2.14 -28.24
C GLY A 343 -10.56 -3.54 -28.07
N LEU A 344 -9.35 -3.61 -27.48
CA LEU A 344 -8.65 -4.84 -27.19
C LEU A 344 -9.01 -5.38 -25.79
N PRO A 345 -8.99 -6.71 -25.60
CA PRO A 345 -9.28 -7.28 -24.29
C PRO A 345 -8.20 -6.97 -23.25
N VAL A 346 -8.62 -6.86 -22.00
CA VAL A 346 -7.75 -6.72 -20.84
C VAL A 346 -7.43 -8.10 -20.26
N GLY A 347 -6.16 -8.32 -19.89
CA GLY A 347 -5.72 -9.57 -19.27
C GLY A 347 -6.19 -9.68 -17.82
N ARG A 348 -6.74 -10.84 -17.42
CA ARG A 348 -7.08 -11.12 -16.01
C ARG A 348 -5.87 -11.15 -15.09
N ASP A 349 -4.69 -11.36 -15.67
CA ASP A 349 -3.40 -11.33 -14.99
C ASP A 349 -2.82 -9.92 -14.84
N MET A 350 -3.45 -8.87 -15.40
CA MET A 350 -3.13 -7.48 -15.09
C MET A 350 -3.64 -7.13 -13.68
N ASP A 351 -2.82 -6.42 -12.90
CA ASP A 351 -3.18 -5.96 -11.56
C ASP A 351 -4.02 -4.68 -11.59
N GLY A 352 -3.90 -3.90 -12.67
CA GLY A 352 -4.67 -2.68 -12.87
C GLY A 352 -6.06 -2.91 -13.45
N LYS A 353 -6.89 -1.88 -13.36
CA LYS A 353 -8.25 -1.84 -13.93
C LYS A 353 -8.36 -0.79 -15.03
N VAL A 354 -9.45 -0.87 -15.78
CA VAL A 354 -9.87 0.20 -16.67
C VAL A 354 -10.43 1.37 -15.84
N LEU A 355 -9.99 2.59 -16.15
CA LEU A 355 -10.55 3.82 -15.60
C LEU A 355 -11.91 4.12 -16.27
N VAL A 356 -12.91 3.28 -16.01
CA VAL A 356 -14.24 3.37 -16.65
C VAL A 356 -14.90 4.74 -16.40
N GLN A 357 -14.60 5.35 -15.25
CA GLN A 357 -15.10 6.67 -14.85
C GLN A 357 -14.47 7.82 -15.62
N ALA A 358 -13.42 7.59 -16.43
CA ALA A 358 -12.86 8.62 -17.30
C ALA A 358 -13.70 8.84 -18.56
N PHE A 359 -14.59 7.91 -18.91
CA PHE A 359 -15.34 7.94 -20.16
C PHE A 359 -16.72 8.56 -20.02
N THR A 360 -17.16 9.29 -21.04
CA THR A 360 -18.53 9.83 -21.14
C THR A 360 -19.52 8.69 -21.37
N ASP A 361 -19.23 7.81 -22.33
CA ASP A 361 -19.90 6.52 -22.50
C ASP A 361 -19.02 5.40 -21.90
N PRO A 362 -19.41 4.83 -20.74
CA PRO A 362 -18.59 3.84 -20.04
C PRO A 362 -18.26 2.62 -20.92
N LEU A 363 -16.97 2.42 -21.18
CA LEU A 363 -16.49 1.27 -21.94
C LEU A 363 -16.34 0.06 -21.02
N GLN A 364 -17.08 -1.02 -21.34
CA GLN A 364 -16.92 -2.29 -20.65
C GLN A 364 -15.79 -3.09 -21.30
N PRO A 365 -14.69 -3.39 -20.59
CA PRO A 365 -13.60 -4.15 -21.16
C PRO A 365 -14.01 -5.59 -21.43
N THR A 366 -13.62 -6.11 -22.60
CA THR A 366 -13.56 -7.55 -22.81
C THR A 366 -12.37 -8.11 -22.04
N LEU A 367 -12.46 -9.36 -21.57
CA LEU A 367 -11.42 -9.99 -20.76
C LEU A 367 -10.85 -11.21 -21.48
N ILE A 368 -9.53 -11.40 -21.34
CA ILE A 368 -8.82 -12.65 -21.69
C ILE A 368 -8.03 -13.13 -20.48
N GLU A 369 -7.63 -14.41 -20.45
CA GLU A 369 -6.83 -14.94 -19.33
C GLU A 369 -5.49 -14.22 -19.19
N SER A 370 -4.73 -14.11 -20.29
CA SER A 370 -3.45 -13.39 -20.32
C SER A 370 -3.03 -13.08 -21.75
N TRP A 371 -2.38 -11.93 -21.96
CA TRP A 371 -1.70 -11.64 -23.23
C TRP A 371 -0.41 -12.44 -23.41
N GLU A 372 0.18 -12.99 -22.35
CA GLU A 372 1.42 -13.77 -22.46
C GLU A 372 1.20 -15.08 -23.22
N THR A 373 -0.02 -15.62 -23.20
CA THR A 373 -0.40 -16.85 -23.91
C THR A 373 -0.91 -16.62 -25.32
N VAL A 374 -1.00 -15.36 -25.78
CA VAL A 374 -1.46 -15.03 -27.13
C VAL A 374 -0.27 -15.09 -28.10
N ASP A 375 -0.31 -16.04 -29.02
CA ASP A 375 0.70 -16.22 -30.06
C ASP A 375 0.72 -15.03 -31.05
N GLY A 376 1.89 -14.78 -31.65
CA GLY A 376 2.10 -13.75 -32.65
C GLY A 376 3.34 -12.89 -32.39
N GLU A 377 3.86 -12.26 -33.44
CA GLU A 377 5.01 -11.35 -33.38
C GLU A 377 4.71 -10.14 -32.48
N SER A 378 5.36 -10.06 -31.33
CA SER A 378 5.14 -9.00 -30.32
C SER A 378 6.18 -7.89 -30.36
N GLY A 379 7.22 -8.05 -31.17
CA GLY A 379 8.36 -7.14 -31.19
C GLY A 379 9.24 -7.21 -29.95
N MET A 380 9.01 -8.13 -28.99
CA MET A 380 9.97 -8.37 -27.91
C MET A 380 11.25 -9.00 -28.47
N HIS A 381 12.40 -8.67 -27.89
CA HIS A 381 13.66 -9.32 -28.27
C HIS A 381 13.65 -10.81 -27.94
N ALA A 382 14.36 -11.59 -28.75
CA ALA A 382 14.66 -12.99 -28.44
C ALA A 382 15.48 -13.09 -27.13
N ALA A 383 15.24 -14.16 -26.35
CA ALA A 383 15.86 -14.35 -25.03
C ALA A 383 17.40 -14.50 -25.05
N ASP A 384 17.98 -14.72 -26.23
CA ASP A 384 19.42 -14.84 -26.47
C ASP A 384 20.08 -13.50 -26.89
N ARG A 385 19.30 -12.43 -27.13
CA ARG A 385 19.82 -11.09 -27.43
C ARG A 385 20.78 -10.65 -26.33
N ARG A 386 21.90 -10.06 -26.76
CA ARG A 386 22.94 -9.53 -25.88
C ARG A 386 22.87 -8.01 -25.83
N GLU A 387 23.24 -7.48 -24.67
CA GLU A 387 23.45 -6.06 -24.44
C GLU A 387 24.81 -5.62 -25.01
N ASP A 388 24.90 -4.37 -25.44
CA ASP A 388 26.17 -3.70 -25.72
C ASP A 388 26.89 -3.33 -24.39
N PRO A 389 28.07 -3.91 -24.10
CA PRO A 389 28.81 -3.62 -22.87
C PRO A 389 29.17 -2.14 -22.67
N TRP A 390 29.35 -1.37 -23.75
CA TRP A 390 29.66 0.05 -23.64
C TRP A 390 28.45 0.85 -23.16
N ALA A 391 27.29 0.60 -23.75
CA ALA A 391 26.02 1.20 -23.36
C ALA A 391 25.67 0.89 -21.88
N ALA A 392 25.89 -0.37 -21.45
CA ALA A 392 25.72 -0.81 -20.08
C ALA A 392 26.55 0.00 -19.07
N LYS A 393 27.83 0.21 -19.41
CA LYS A 393 28.80 0.92 -18.57
C LYS A 393 28.45 2.40 -18.40
N GLU A 394 28.07 3.07 -19.48
CA GLU A 394 27.68 4.48 -19.43
C GLU A 394 26.37 4.68 -18.65
N ALA A 395 25.40 3.78 -18.82
CA ALA A 395 24.17 3.79 -18.03
C ALA A 395 24.43 3.58 -16.53
N MET A 396 25.33 2.63 -16.18
CA MET A 396 25.75 2.43 -14.80
C MET A 396 26.42 3.69 -14.23
N LYS A 397 27.31 4.34 -14.98
CA LYS A 397 27.97 5.58 -14.57
C LYS A 397 26.96 6.69 -14.25
N GLN A 398 25.92 6.84 -15.08
CA GLN A 398 24.86 7.81 -14.82
C GLN A 398 24.10 7.51 -13.52
N LEU A 399 23.71 6.25 -13.29
CA LEU A 399 23.02 5.85 -12.06
C LEU A 399 23.85 6.13 -10.81
N VAL A 400 25.18 6.01 -10.92
CA VAL A 400 26.13 6.36 -9.87
C VAL A 400 26.22 7.88 -9.67
N GLU A 401 26.32 8.66 -10.76
CA GLU A 401 26.35 10.13 -10.70
C GLU A 401 25.08 10.72 -10.08
N LEU A 402 23.92 10.11 -10.33
CA LEU A 402 22.63 10.49 -9.75
C LEU A 402 22.44 10.02 -8.31
N GLY A 403 23.31 9.13 -7.80
CA GLY A 403 23.22 8.59 -6.45
C GLY A 403 22.15 7.51 -6.25
N TYR A 404 21.55 7.00 -7.32
CA TYR A 404 20.60 5.88 -7.27
C TYR A 404 21.30 4.55 -6.96
N VAL A 405 22.53 4.38 -7.44
CA VAL A 405 23.34 3.17 -7.29
C VAL A 405 24.73 3.54 -6.79
N GLU A 406 25.28 2.74 -5.88
CA GLU A 406 26.68 2.91 -5.48
C GLU A 406 27.63 2.36 -6.53
N ALA A 407 28.79 3.01 -6.72
CA ALA A 407 29.82 2.51 -7.62
C ALA A 407 30.20 1.06 -7.25
N PRO A 408 30.16 0.10 -8.20
CA PRO A 408 30.52 -1.29 -7.92
C PRO A 408 31.94 -1.39 -7.36
N GLY A 409 32.10 -2.16 -6.28
CA GLY A 409 33.43 -2.46 -5.72
C GLY A 409 34.24 -3.38 -6.62
N PRO A 410 35.53 -3.64 -6.29
CA PRO A 410 36.38 -4.51 -7.11
C PRO A 410 35.96 -6.00 -7.09
N ASP A 411 35.12 -6.40 -6.13
CA ASP A 411 34.65 -7.77 -5.94
C ASP A 411 33.27 -7.97 -6.57
N ASN A 412 33.26 -8.50 -7.80
CA ASN A 412 32.04 -8.70 -8.57
C ASN A 412 31.05 -9.65 -7.89
N GLN A 413 31.54 -10.68 -7.19
CA GLN A 413 30.67 -11.63 -6.52
C GLN A 413 29.92 -10.94 -5.37
N LYS A 414 30.63 -10.16 -4.55
CA LYS A 414 29.98 -9.36 -3.49
C LYS A 414 29.00 -8.32 -4.04
N ASN A 415 29.33 -7.69 -5.16
CA ASN A 415 28.41 -6.76 -5.83
C ASN A 415 27.11 -7.49 -6.23
N MET A 416 27.22 -8.68 -6.85
CA MET A 416 26.05 -9.48 -7.25
C MET A 416 25.22 -9.95 -6.05
N GLU A 417 25.86 -10.41 -4.97
CA GLU A 417 25.19 -10.80 -3.73
C GLU A 417 24.41 -9.62 -3.13
N LYS A 418 25.04 -8.43 -3.07
CA LYS A 418 24.40 -7.19 -2.62
C LYS A 418 23.17 -6.86 -3.48
N ILE A 419 23.30 -6.86 -4.81
CA ILE A 419 22.18 -6.54 -5.71
C ILE A 419 21.06 -7.59 -5.65
N THR A 420 21.42 -8.87 -5.53
CA THR A 420 20.42 -9.95 -5.34
C THR A 420 19.60 -9.72 -4.08
N ARG A 421 20.27 -9.32 -2.99
CA ARG A 421 19.62 -8.99 -1.73
C ARG A 421 18.72 -7.75 -1.82
N GLU A 422 19.18 -6.69 -2.50
CA GLU A 422 18.33 -5.53 -2.79
C GLU A 422 17.07 -5.93 -3.58
N SER A 423 17.21 -6.73 -4.63
CA SER A 423 16.08 -7.21 -5.44
C SER A 423 15.07 -8.00 -4.61
N LYS A 424 15.53 -8.86 -3.68
CA LYS A 424 14.65 -9.56 -2.73
C LYS A 424 13.96 -8.60 -1.78
N TYR A 425 14.65 -7.57 -1.30
CA TYR A 425 14.04 -6.53 -0.47
C TYR A 425 12.94 -5.77 -1.22
N TYR A 426 13.19 -5.35 -2.46
CA TYR A 426 12.19 -4.68 -3.28
C TYR A 426 10.99 -5.60 -3.60
N LEU A 427 11.23 -6.87 -3.92
CA LEU A 427 10.16 -7.85 -4.09
C LEU A 427 9.34 -8.06 -2.79
N SER A 428 9.98 -8.05 -1.63
CA SER A 428 9.28 -8.14 -0.35
C SER A 428 8.34 -6.95 -0.13
N ARG A 429 8.75 -5.74 -0.54
CA ARG A 429 7.90 -4.53 -0.50
C ARG A 429 6.69 -4.65 -1.43
N VAL A 430 6.86 -5.22 -2.63
CA VAL A 430 5.73 -5.52 -3.54
C VAL A 430 4.74 -6.48 -2.87
N TYR A 431 5.22 -7.54 -2.21
CA TYR A 431 4.34 -8.45 -1.46
C TYR A 431 3.65 -7.76 -0.28
N MET A 432 4.34 -6.86 0.43
CA MET A 432 3.71 -6.05 1.48
C MET A 432 2.61 -5.14 0.91
N TYR A 433 2.85 -4.51 -0.25
CA TYR A 433 1.88 -3.68 -0.96
C TYR A 433 0.62 -4.48 -1.34
N LYS A 434 0.81 -5.72 -1.81
CA LYS A 434 -0.26 -6.69 -2.10
C LYS A 434 -0.91 -7.28 -0.83
N LYS A 435 -0.43 -6.93 0.36
CA LYS A 435 -0.85 -7.49 1.66
C LYS A 435 -0.57 -9.00 1.81
N GLU A 436 0.37 -9.52 1.02
CA GLU A 436 0.90 -10.90 1.08
C GLU A 436 2.08 -10.95 2.10
N TYR A 437 1.78 -10.62 3.36
CA TYR A 437 2.78 -10.41 4.42
C TYR A 437 3.59 -11.64 4.78
N ASP A 438 3.06 -12.84 4.55
CA ASP A 438 3.73 -14.12 4.75
C ASP A 438 4.87 -14.32 3.75
N LYS A 439 4.63 -14.07 2.46
CA LYS A 439 5.66 -14.12 1.42
C LYS A 439 6.72 -13.04 1.61
N ALA A 440 6.28 -11.83 1.98
CA ALA A 440 7.20 -10.74 2.29
C ALA A 440 8.11 -11.09 3.47
N ALA A 441 7.54 -11.60 4.57
CA ALA A 441 8.31 -12.00 5.74
C ALA A 441 9.35 -13.09 5.42
N ALA A 442 9.00 -14.09 4.60
CA ALA A 442 9.94 -15.15 4.21
C ALA A 442 11.19 -14.60 3.49
N LEU A 443 11.01 -13.69 2.52
CA LEU A 443 12.14 -13.05 1.84
C LEU A 443 12.97 -12.16 2.78
N LEU A 444 12.29 -11.43 3.68
CA LEU A 444 12.95 -10.55 4.62
C LEU A 444 13.75 -11.32 5.69
N GLU A 445 13.23 -12.45 6.17
CA GLU A 445 13.91 -13.36 7.08
C GLU A 445 15.19 -13.93 6.43
N GLU A 446 15.09 -14.34 5.16
CA GLU A 446 16.21 -14.81 4.36
C GLU A 446 17.32 -13.75 4.27
N ILE A 447 17.01 -12.56 3.76
CA ILE A 447 18.04 -11.51 3.59
C ILE A 447 18.57 -10.97 4.93
N SER A 448 17.76 -10.97 5.98
CA SER A 448 18.20 -10.54 7.32
C SER A 448 19.12 -11.55 7.98
N SER A 449 19.05 -12.83 7.59
CA SER A 449 19.98 -13.87 8.04
C SER A 449 21.35 -13.74 7.38
N GLU A 450 21.40 -13.24 6.14
CA GLU A 450 22.63 -12.97 5.40
C GLU A 450 23.31 -11.69 5.90
N GLU A 451 22.56 -10.59 6.03
CA GLU A 451 23.05 -9.31 6.56
C GLU A 451 21.94 -8.56 7.29
N ALA A 452 22.15 -8.33 8.57
CA ALA A 452 21.23 -7.56 9.39
C ALA A 452 21.26 -6.09 8.98
N ALA A 453 20.12 -5.55 8.57
CA ALA A 453 19.93 -4.12 8.32
C ALA A 453 18.68 -3.60 9.03
N LEU A 454 18.73 -2.35 9.47
CA LEU A 454 17.61 -1.70 10.15
C LEU A 454 16.35 -1.72 9.28
N ARG A 455 16.46 -1.34 7.99
CA ARG A 455 15.33 -1.30 7.06
C ARG A 455 14.65 -2.65 6.82
N TYR A 456 15.40 -3.76 6.84
CA TYR A 456 14.82 -5.11 6.71
C TYR A 456 14.05 -5.48 7.97
N SER A 457 14.63 -5.18 9.14
CA SER A 457 14.00 -5.45 10.43
C SER A 457 12.73 -4.63 10.63
N LEU A 458 12.71 -3.37 10.19
CA LEU A 458 11.50 -2.52 10.20
C LEU A 458 10.42 -3.06 9.27
N ALA A 459 10.79 -3.55 8.08
CA ALA A 459 9.84 -4.20 7.17
C ALA A 459 9.28 -5.51 7.77
N LEU A 460 10.12 -6.33 8.42
CA LEU A 460 9.68 -7.54 9.14
C LEU A 460 8.68 -7.22 10.24
N ILE A 461 8.96 -6.19 11.04
CA ILE A 461 8.04 -5.75 12.09
C ILE A 461 6.66 -5.40 11.51
N ARG A 462 6.60 -4.70 10.36
CA ARG A 462 5.33 -4.40 9.69
C ARG A 462 4.61 -5.68 9.24
N CYS A 463 5.33 -6.66 8.68
CA CYS A 463 4.75 -7.95 8.30
C CYS A 463 4.21 -8.71 9.51
N TYR A 464 4.99 -8.84 10.59
CA TYR A 464 4.55 -9.50 11.82
C TYR A 464 3.41 -8.76 12.50
N GLN A 465 3.39 -7.43 12.46
CA GLN A 465 2.30 -6.62 12.96
C GLN A 465 1.00 -6.93 12.21
N ALA A 466 1.03 -6.94 10.87
CA ALA A 466 -0.13 -7.22 10.04
C ALA A 466 -0.65 -8.65 10.22
N MET A 467 0.25 -9.62 10.40
CA MET A 467 -0.10 -11.02 10.70
C MET A 467 -0.42 -11.29 12.18
N ARG A 468 -0.32 -10.29 13.06
CA ARG A 468 -0.42 -10.42 14.52
C ARG A 468 0.52 -11.48 15.14
N LYS A 469 1.70 -11.66 14.56
CA LYS A 469 2.78 -12.52 15.07
C LYS A 469 3.55 -11.81 16.19
N VAL A 470 2.92 -11.71 17.36
CA VAL A 470 3.42 -10.94 18.52
C VAL A 470 4.82 -11.39 18.99
N PRO A 471 5.13 -12.70 19.14
CA PRO A 471 6.46 -13.14 19.57
C PRO A 471 7.58 -12.73 18.60
N GLU A 472 7.36 -12.90 17.31
CA GLU A 472 8.31 -12.58 16.24
C GLU A 472 8.50 -11.06 16.09
N PHE A 473 7.42 -10.29 16.23
CA PHE A 473 7.49 -8.82 16.33
C PHE A 473 8.41 -8.46 17.49
N ARG A 474 8.10 -8.91 18.72
CA ARG A 474 8.88 -8.58 19.92
C ARG A 474 10.37 -8.89 19.75
N ALA A 475 10.70 -10.10 19.31
CA ALA A 475 12.09 -10.51 19.08
C ALA A 475 12.79 -9.63 18.04
N THR A 476 12.10 -9.22 16.98
CA THR A 476 12.65 -8.35 15.94
C THR A 476 12.82 -6.91 16.43
N LEU A 477 11.88 -6.40 17.22
CA LEU A 477 12.00 -5.07 17.84
C LEU A 477 13.18 -5.00 18.81
N ASP A 478 13.43 -6.07 19.58
CA ASP A 478 14.61 -6.15 20.46
C ASP A 478 15.93 -6.15 19.67
N LYS A 479 15.96 -6.76 18.48
CA LYS A 479 17.11 -6.65 17.57
C LYS A 479 17.28 -5.23 17.03
N VAL A 480 16.19 -4.56 16.63
CA VAL A 480 16.22 -3.17 16.15
C VAL A 480 16.81 -2.25 17.22
N ARG A 481 16.44 -2.43 18.50
CA ARG A 481 17.01 -1.68 19.63
C ARG A 481 18.52 -1.83 19.77
N GLN A 482 19.07 -2.99 19.41
CA GLN A 482 20.52 -3.23 19.49
C GLN A 482 21.27 -2.61 18.30
N MET A 483 20.61 -2.46 17.15
CA MET A 483 21.20 -1.89 15.93
C MET A 483 21.17 -0.36 15.90
N ASP A 484 20.16 0.25 16.53
CA ASP A 484 19.98 1.69 16.51
C ASP A 484 20.76 2.40 17.64
N ASN A 485 21.64 3.32 17.27
CA ASN A 485 22.48 4.13 18.17
C ASN A 485 21.71 5.32 18.82
N GLY A 486 20.41 5.18 19.07
CA GLY A 486 19.64 6.13 19.89
C GLY A 486 18.67 7.05 19.14
N ASN A 487 18.06 6.63 18.04
CA ASN A 487 16.96 7.38 17.42
C ASN A 487 15.60 6.98 18.01
N ILE A 488 15.38 7.43 19.25
CA ILE A 488 14.42 6.87 20.21
C ILE A 488 12.93 6.93 19.79
N VAL A 489 12.53 7.77 18.84
CA VAL A 489 11.11 7.97 18.51
C VAL A 489 10.50 6.80 17.75
N GLN A 490 11.18 6.30 16.72
CA GLN A 490 10.59 5.26 15.86
C GLN A 490 10.43 3.96 16.63
N ILE A 491 11.35 3.66 17.55
CA ILE A 491 11.26 2.51 18.46
C ILE A 491 10.09 2.67 19.43
N ASP A 492 9.91 3.86 20.03
CA ASP A 492 8.78 4.13 20.93
C ASP A 492 7.43 3.93 20.21
N MET A 493 7.35 4.36 18.94
CA MET A 493 6.17 4.13 18.10
C MET A 493 5.90 2.65 17.84
N LEU A 494 6.94 1.87 17.53
CA LEU A 494 6.83 0.44 17.30
C LEU A 494 6.48 -0.32 18.58
N GLU A 495 7.01 0.08 19.74
CA GLU A 495 6.65 -0.50 21.03
C GLU A 495 5.19 -0.20 21.38
N GLY A 496 4.72 1.04 21.13
CA GLY A 496 3.31 1.38 21.26
C GLY A 496 2.42 0.48 20.40
N ALA A 497 2.81 0.24 19.14
CA ALA A 497 2.09 -0.66 18.24
C ALA A 497 2.11 -2.12 18.72
N LEU A 498 3.22 -2.61 19.27
CA LEU A 498 3.32 -3.94 19.87
C LEU A 498 2.39 -4.07 21.09
N LEU A 499 2.37 -3.08 21.98
CA LEU A 499 1.50 -3.06 23.15
C LEU A 499 0.01 -3.09 22.77
N LEU A 500 -0.37 -2.47 21.64
CA LEU A 500 -1.74 -2.57 21.12
C LEU A 500 -2.08 -3.98 20.62
N LEU A 501 -1.12 -4.70 20.02
CA LEU A 501 -1.34 -6.10 19.66
C LEU A 501 -1.44 -7.02 20.88
N GLU A 502 -0.84 -6.61 22.00
CA GLU A 502 -0.96 -7.29 23.29
C GLU A 502 -2.19 -6.87 24.09
N TYR A 503 -3.09 -6.07 23.50
CA TYR A 503 -4.29 -5.54 24.18
C TYR A 503 -3.96 -4.74 25.45
N LYS A 504 -2.89 -3.92 25.39
CA LYS A 504 -2.44 -3.01 26.47
C LYS A 504 -2.53 -1.53 26.05
N PRO A 505 -3.73 -1.01 25.73
CA PRO A 505 -3.90 0.32 25.12
C PRO A 505 -3.43 1.48 26.03
N ARG A 506 -3.57 1.35 27.35
CA ARG A 506 -3.10 2.38 28.29
C ARG A 506 -1.58 2.55 28.27
N LYS A 507 -0.83 1.43 28.30
CA LYS A 507 0.65 1.45 28.22
C LYS A 507 1.12 1.93 26.85
N ALA A 508 0.41 1.53 25.79
CA ALA A 508 0.68 2.02 24.44
C ALA A 508 0.51 3.55 24.37
N LEU A 509 -0.58 4.08 24.96
CA LEU A 509 -0.84 5.52 25.00
C LEU A 509 0.25 6.28 25.75
N GLU A 510 0.63 5.82 26.95
CA GLU A 510 1.72 6.44 27.73
C GLU A 510 3.04 6.49 26.95
N MET A 511 3.36 5.43 26.20
CA MET A 511 4.55 5.37 25.37
C MET A 511 4.50 6.39 24.23
N LEU A 512 3.40 6.43 23.48
CA LEU A 512 3.25 7.33 22.34
C LEU A 512 3.18 8.81 22.76
N LEU A 513 2.60 9.11 23.93
CA LEU A 513 2.60 10.48 24.48
C LEU A 513 4.01 10.96 24.83
N LYS A 514 4.87 10.07 25.36
CA LYS A 514 6.30 10.40 25.56
C LYS A 514 7.02 10.63 24.24
N ALA A 515 6.67 9.87 23.20
CA ALA A 515 7.23 10.07 21.86
C ALA A 515 6.80 11.41 21.24
N GLU A 516 5.58 11.90 21.56
CA GLU A 516 5.07 13.20 21.09
C GLU A 516 5.97 14.37 21.50
N GLU A 517 6.55 14.32 22.70
CA GLU A 517 7.48 15.36 23.18
C GLU A 517 8.70 15.55 22.27
N LYS A 518 9.13 14.49 21.57
CA LYS A 518 10.31 14.51 20.69
C LYS A 518 9.95 14.57 19.21
N ALA A 519 8.77 14.10 18.83
CA ALA A 519 8.38 13.90 17.43
C ALA A 519 6.94 14.33 17.10
N GLY A 520 6.43 15.36 17.79
CA GLY A 520 5.14 15.95 17.48
C GLY A 520 5.00 16.53 16.07
N HIS A 521 6.09 16.61 15.29
CA HIS A 521 6.06 17.00 13.87
C HIS A 521 5.82 15.83 12.90
N MET A 522 5.75 14.57 13.38
CA MET A 522 5.50 13.41 12.54
C MET A 522 3.99 13.10 12.45
N SER A 523 3.42 13.16 11.25
CA SER A 523 2.00 12.83 11.02
C SER A 523 1.66 11.41 11.49
N GLN A 524 2.52 10.43 11.22
CA GLN A 524 2.26 9.02 11.56
C GLN A 524 2.11 8.80 13.06
N LEU A 525 2.80 9.57 13.91
CA LEU A 525 2.66 9.49 15.36
C LEU A 525 1.25 9.88 15.80
N HIS A 526 0.74 10.99 15.28
CA HIS A 526 -0.61 11.48 15.58
C HIS A 526 -1.70 10.54 15.03
N VAL A 527 -1.48 9.92 13.88
CA VAL A 527 -2.37 8.85 13.38
C VAL A 527 -2.42 7.66 14.34
N GLN A 528 -1.29 7.24 14.90
CA GLN A 528 -1.26 6.15 15.89
C GLN A 528 -1.96 6.56 17.19
N LEU A 529 -1.69 7.76 17.73
CA LEU A 529 -2.39 8.30 18.90
C LEU A 529 -3.91 8.36 18.67
N GLY A 530 -4.34 8.89 17.52
CA GLY A 530 -5.75 8.95 17.13
C GLY A 530 -6.41 7.57 17.07
N ARG A 531 -5.71 6.56 16.53
CA ARG A 531 -6.18 5.17 16.51
C ARG A 531 -6.35 4.59 17.91
N ILE A 532 -5.44 4.88 18.84
CA ILE A 532 -5.59 4.48 20.25
C ILE A 532 -6.80 5.16 20.86
N TYR A 533 -6.93 6.48 20.69
CA TYR A 533 -8.07 7.23 21.24
C TYR A 533 -9.41 6.74 20.69
N LEU A 534 -9.50 6.43 19.39
CA LEU A 534 -10.70 5.83 18.80
C LEU A 534 -11.05 4.51 19.48
N ARG A 535 -10.06 3.62 19.67
CA ARG A 535 -10.28 2.33 20.34
C ARG A 535 -10.70 2.48 21.80
N SER A 536 -10.18 3.50 22.47
CA SER A 536 -10.57 3.86 23.85
C SER A 536 -11.85 4.69 23.92
N GLN A 537 -12.59 4.85 22.81
CA GLN A 537 -13.81 5.69 22.69
C GLN A 537 -13.61 7.16 23.13
N ARG A 538 -12.37 7.65 23.15
CA ARG A 538 -12.02 9.04 23.44
C ARG A 538 -12.10 9.85 22.14
N PHE A 539 -13.31 9.99 21.59
CA PHE A 539 -13.52 10.53 20.24
C PHE A 539 -13.02 11.96 20.05
N GLU A 540 -13.12 12.81 21.08
CA GLU A 540 -12.63 14.18 21.03
C GLU A 540 -11.09 14.25 21.03
N ASP A 541 -10.42 13.37 21.78
CA ASP A 541 -8.96 13.24 21.71
C ASP A 541 -8.51 12.68 20.35
N ALA A 542 -9.26 11.70 19.83
CA ALA A 542 -9.01 11.12 18.52
C ALA A 542 -9.12 12.17 17.42
N LYS A 543 -10.21 12.96 17.42
CA LYS A 543 -10.42 14.10 16.52
C LYS A 543 -9.23 15.04 16.56
N ARG A 544 -8.81 15.50 17.74
CA ARG A 544 -7.63 16.37 17.88
C ARG A 544 -6.36 15.76 17.30
N ALA A 545 -6.11 14.48 17.56
CA ALA A 545 -4.93 13.79 17.05
C ALA A 545 -4.95 13.71 15.51
N PHE A 546 -6.07 13.30 14.90
CA PHE A 546 -6.16 13.26 13.44
C PHE A 546 -6.12 14.64 12.80
N THR A 547 -6.70 15.67 13.42
CA THR A 547 -6.56 17.06 12.96
C THR A 547 -5.10 17.52 13.01
N LYS A 548 -4.34 17.17 14.06
CA LYS A 548 -2.89 17.43 14.09
C LYS A 548 -2.14 16.69 12.98
N ALA A 549 -2.49 15.43 12.72
CA ALA A 549 -1.91 14.67 11.61
C ALA A 549 -2.16 15.35 10.26
N LEU A 550 -3.40 15.78 10.00
CA LEU A 550 -3.80 16.46 8.76
C LEU A 550 -3.23 17.88 8.63
N ALA A 551 -2.96 18.57 9.73
CA ALA A 551 -2.23 19.83 9.71
C ALA A 551 -0.77 19.65 9.27
N ILE A 552 -0.19 18.46 9.47
CA ILE A 552 1.16 18.10 9.03
C ILE A 552 1.12 17.56 7.59
N ASP A 553 0.28 16.56 7.33
CA ASP A 553 0.07 15.95 6.01
C ASP A 553 -1.41 15.97 5.63
N PRO A 554 -1.86 16.98 4.86
CA PRO A 554 -3.25 17.10 4.45
C PRO A 554 -3.76 15.98 3.52
N GLN A 555 -2.85 15.17 2.95
CA GLN A 555 -3.17 14.11 2.00
C GLN A 555 -3.09 12.70 2.63
N ASP A 556 -3.01 12.59 3.96
CA ASP A 556 -3.06 11.30 4.64
C ASP A 556 -4.50 10.75 4.69
N ALA A 557 -4.80 9.81 3.78
CA ALA A 557 -6.09 9.12 3.72
C ALA A 557 -6.47 8.39 5.01
N ASN A 558 -5.49 7.86 5.79
CA ASN A 558 -5.77 7.19 7.06
C ASN A 558 -6.16 8.21 8.14
N ALA A 559 -5.54 9.39 8.13
CA ALA A 559 -5.87 10.46 9.06
C ALA A 559 -7.27 11.02 8.78
N HIS A 560 -7.62 11.26 7.50
CA HIS A 560 -8.97 11.64 7.08
C HIS A 560 -10.03 10.62 7.50
N HIS A 561 -9.77 9.32 7.26
CA HIS A 561 -10.68 8.26 7.69
C HIS A 561 -10.82 8.17 9.22
N GLY A 562 -9.71 8.30 9.96
CA GLY A 562 -9.75 8.34 11.42
C GLY A 562 -10.52 9.54 11.97
N LEU A 563 -10.37 10.71 11.35
CA LEU A 563 -11.14 11.91 11.65
C LEU A 563 -12.64 11.69 11.36
N ALA A 564 -12.97 11.10 10.21
CA ALA A 564 -14.34 10.78 9.84
C ALA A 564 -15.02 9.87 10.88
N ILE A 565 -14.36 8.79 11.32
CA ILE A 565 -14.88 7.93 12.39
C ILE A 565 -15.08 8.74 13.68
N SER A 566 -14.12 9.58 14.04
CA SER A 566 -14.17 10.38 15.27
C SER A 566 -15.36 11.37 15.26
N LEU A 567 -15.63 11.99 14.11
CA LEU A 567 -16.75 12.92 13.90
C LEU A 567 -18.09 12.18 13.87
N LEU A 568 -18.16 11.05 13.16
CA LEU A 568 -19.34 10.21 13.05
C LEU A 568 -19.82 9.72 14.42
N ARG A 569 -18.90 9.28 15.28
CA ARG A 569 -19.21 8.85 16.67
C ARG A 569 -19.62 10.00 17.59
N GLN A 570 -19.39 11.24 17.18
CA GLN A 570 -19.85 12.45 17.86
C GLN A 570 -21.11 13.05 17.21
N ASN A 571 -21.76 12.33 16.29
CA ASN A 571 -22.94 12.76 15.54
C ASN A 571 -22.72 14.01 14.67
N GLN A 572 -21.47 14.30 14.30
CA GLN A 572 -21.12 15.35 13.34
C GLN A 572 -21.09 14.76 11.93
N TYR A 573 -22.26 14.48 11.37
CA TYR A 573 -22.40 13.64 10.18
C TYR A 573 -21.88 14.30 8.89
N GLU A 574 -22.10 15.61 8.73
CA GLU A 574 -21.68 16.36 7.55
C GLU A 574 -20.15 16.43 7.44
N GLU A 575 -19.47 16.84 8.52
CA GLU A 575 -18.01 16.89 8.55
C GLU A 575 -17.38 15.48 8.49
N ALA A 576 -18.08 14.46 9.02
CA ALA A 576 -17.67 13.07 8.87
C ALA A 576 -17.73 12.60 7.42
N ALA A 577 -18.81 12.94 6.70
CA ALA A 577 -18.96 12.62 5.29
C ALA A 577 -17.90 13.33 4.45
N GLU A 578 -17.61 14.61 4.71
CA GLU A 578 -16.54 15.35 4.04
C GLU A 578 -15.17 14.71 4.28
N SER A 579 -14.83 14.40 5.53
CA SER A 579 -13.55 13.76 5.87
C SER A 579 -13.44 12.36 5.26
N ALA A 580 -14.54 11.58 5.25
CA ALA A 580 -14.56 10.27 4.61
C ALA A 580 -14.43 10.37 3.08
N LEU A 581 -15.05 11.39 2.47
CA LEU A 581 -14.95 11.69 1.05
C LEU A 581 -13.51 12.04 0.66
N ASN A 582 -12.83 12.86 1.47
CA ASN A 582 -11.39 13.13 1.30
C ASN A 582 -10.56 11.85 1.38
N ALA A 583 -10.84 10.97 2.35
CA ALA A 583 -10.14 9.70 2.46
C ALA A 583 -10.31 8.79 1.22
N VAL A 584 -11.55 8.63 0.72
CA VAL A 584 -11.81 7.80 -0.48
C VAL A 584 -11.40 8.50 -1.78
N GLY A 585 -11.34 9.83 -1.79
CA GLY A 585 -10.77 10.61 -2.89
C GLY A 585 -9.25 10.39 -3.02
N LEU A 586 -8.56 10.36 -1.89
CA LEU A 586 -7.12 10.07 -1.83
C LEU A 586 -6.80 8.59 -2.05
N LEU A 587 -7.69 7.68 -1.61
CA LEU A 587 -7.55 6.24 -1.77
C LEU A 587 -8.91 5.57 -2.00
N TYR A 588 -9.30 5.40 -3.27
CA TYR A 588 -10.57 4.76 -3.62
C TYR A 588 -10.67 3.31 -3.14
N TYR A 589 -9.56 2.55 -3.17
CA TYR A 589 -9.52 1.17 -2.70
C TYR A 589 -9.44 1.05 -1.17
N TYR A 590 -10.31 1.77 -0.48
CA TYR A 590 -10.36 1.83 0.97
C TYR A 590 -11.76 1.47 1.49
N PRO A 591 -12.12 0.16 1.55
CA PRO A 591 -13.46 -0.28 1.91
C PRO A 591 -13.95 0.25 3.26
N ALA A 592 -13.05 0.43 4.23
CA ALA A 592 -13.40 0.96 5.54
C ALA A 592 -13.79 2.46 5.49
N ALA A 593 -13.12 3.25 4.66
CA ALA A 593 -13.46 4.66 4.47
C ALA A 593 -14.77 4.82 3.68
N HIS A 594 -15.01 4.00 2.65
CA HIS A 594 -16.31 3.95 1.96
C HIS A 594 -17.45 3.54 2.88
N TYR A 595 -17.22 2.59 3.79
CA TYR A 595 -18.21 2.22 4.79
C TYR A 595 -18.52 3.38 5.74
N THR A 596 -17.50 4.10 6.21
CA THR A 596 -17.65 5.27 7.07
C THR A 596 -18.40 6.41 6.35
N LEU A 597 -18.10 6.64 5.07
CA LEU A 597 -18.84 7.59 4.22
C LEU A 597 -20.31 7.20 4.11
N ALA A 598 -20.60 5.92 3.82
CA ALA A 598 -21.96 5.41 3.72
C ALA A 598 -22.73 5.56 5.04
N GLU A 599 -22.09 5.24 6.18
CA GLU A 599 -22.69 5.41 7.50
C GLU A 599 -22.97 6.88 7.82
N ALA A 600 -22.09 7.81 7.44
CA ALA A 600 -22.33 9.25 7.59
C ALA A 600 -23.52 9.72 6.74
N LEU A 601 -23.56 9.34 5.45
CA LEU A 601 -24.66 9.66 4.53
C LEU A 601 -26.00 9.08 4.99
N MET A 602 -26.00 7.86 5.55
CA MET A 602 -27.19 7.26 6.16
C MET A 602 -27.78 8.12 7.27
N ASN A 603 -26.92 8.67 8.14
CA ASN A 603 -27.35 9.53 9.25
C ASN A 603 -27.76 10.94 8.78
N MET A 604 -27.33 11.35 7.58
CA MET A 604 -27.80 12.56 6.89
C MET A 604 -29.08 12.33 6.08
N GLU A 605 -29.64 11.10 6.10
CA GLU A 605 -30.80 10.69 5.30
C GLU A 605 -30.59 10.78 3.78
N GLU A 606 -29.34 10.83 3.32
CA GLU A 606 -28.97 10.78 1.89
C GLU A 606 -28.92 9.33 1.40
N TYR A 607 -30.08 8.67 1.37
CA TYR A 607 -30.23 7.23 1.21
C TYR A 607 -29.68 6.70 -0.13
N GLU A 608 -29.87 7.42 -1.23
CA GLU A 608 -29.36 7.04 -2.55
C GLU A 608 -27.83 6.98 -2.56
N ARG A 609 -27.17 8.05 -2.09
CA ARG A 609 -25.70 8.13 -2.02
C ARG A 609 -25.12 7.16 -1.01
N ALA A 610 -25.83 6.93 0.10
CA ALA A 610 -25.44 5.91 1.07
C ALA A 610 -25.48 4.50 0.45
N ALA A 611 -26.50 4.18 -0.35
CA ALA A 611 -26.57 2.91 -1.06
C ALA A 611 -25.41 2.77 -2.06
N GLU A 612 -25.11 3.81 -2.84
CA GLU A 612 -23.96 3.80 -3.77
C GLU A 612 -22.64 3.51 -3.05
N ALA A 613 -22.39 4.19 -1.92
CA ALA A 613 -21.18 3.97 -1.14
C ALA A 613 -21.12 2.54 -0.55
N PHE A 614 -22.23 1.99 -0.03
CA PHE A 614 -22.26 0.61 0.43
C PHE A 614 -22.10 -0.42 -0.71
N GLU A 615 -22.63 -0.17 -1.90
CA GLU A 615 -22.41 -1.02 -3.08
C GLU A 615 -20.92 -1.04 -3.43
N VAL A 616 -20.23 0.09 -3.36
CA VAL A 616 -18.77 0.16 -3.52
C VAL A 616 -18.07 -0.68 -2.44
N VAL A 617 -18.50 -0.61 -1.18
CA VAL A 617 -17.94 -1.47 -0.12
C VAL A 617 -18.11 -2.95 -0.46
N CYS A 618 -19.28 -3.37 -0.94
CA CYS A 618 -19.56 -4.74 -1.34
C CYS A 618 -18.80 -5.17 -2.60
N ALA A 619 -18.54 -4.26 -3.53
CA ALA A 619 -17.69 -4.53 -4.69
C ALA A 619 -16.21 -4.72 -4.29
N LEU A 620 -15.70 -3.88 -3.39
CA LEU A 620 -14.30 -3.90 -2.95
C LEU A 620 -14.02 -4.98 -1.89
N ASN A 621 -15.02 -5.29 -1.05
CA ASN A 621 -14.99 -6.32 -0.03
C ASN A 621 -16.33 -7.08 -0.03
N PRO A 622 -16.51 -8.05 -0.94
CA PRO A 622 -17.74 -8.84 -1.03
C PRO A 622 -18.11 -9.57 0.27
N GLY A 623 -17.15 -9.83 1.16
CA GLY A 623 -17.41 -10.45 2.47
C GLY A 623 -18.02 -9.50 3.51
N ASN A 624 -18.23 -8.21 3.21
CA ASN A 624 -18.69 -7.24 4.21
C ASN A 624 -20.20 -7.40 4.51
N ARG A 625 -20.52 -8.28 5.47
CA ARG A 625 -21.89 -8.56 5.92
C ARG A 625 -22.65 -7.30 6.34
N LYS A 626 -22.00 -6.40 7.10
CA LYS A 626 -22.64 -5.19 7.63
C LYS A 626 -23.09 -4.28 6.48
N ALA A 627 -22.27 -4.13 5.42
CA ALA A 627 -22.64 -3.35 4.24
C ALA A 627 -23.83 -3.95 3.49
N HIS A 628 -23.84 -5.27 3.28
CA HIS A 628 -24.99 -5.95 2.67
C HIS A 628 -26.28 -5.78 3.47
N GLN A 629 -26.22 -5.86 4.81
CA GLN A 629 -27.39 -5.66 5.67
C GLN A 629 -27.94 -4.23 5.57
N TRP A 630 -27.06 -3.22 5.49
CA TRP A 630 -27.47 -1.84 5.24
C TRP A 630 -28.14 -1.68 3.89
N LEU A 631 -27.60 -2.29 2.83
CA LEU A 631 -28.19 -2.26 1.48
C LEU A 631 -29.58 -2.89 1.45
N VAL A 632 -29.78 -4.04 2.11
CA VAL A 632 -31.11 -4.66 2.24
C VAL A 632 -32.09 -3.68 2.87
N ARG A 633 -31.72 -3.06 4.00
CA ARG A 633 -32.57 -2.10 4.70
C ARG A 633 -32.88 -0.87 3.85
N LEU A 634 -31.87 -0.29 3.19
CA LEU A 634 -32.00 0.86 2.30
C LEU A 634 -32.96 0.57 1.15
N TYR A 635 -32.75 -0.54 0.45
CA TYR A 635 -33.57 -0.92 -0.70
C TYR A 635 -35.00 -1.30 -0.31
N ASP A 636 -35.21 -1.93 0.85
CA ASP A 636 -36.56 -2.29 1.33
C ASP A 636 -37.32 -1.08 1.89
N SER A 637 -36.64 -0.20 2.65
CA SER A 637 -37.31 0.82 3.48
C SER A 637 -37.30 2.22 2.88
N HIS A 638 -36.37 2.55 1.98
CA HIS A 638 -36.16 3.92 1.51
C HIS A 638 -36.16 4.03 -0.03
N LEU A 639 -35.52 3.09 -0.73
CA LEU A 639 -35.31 3.16 -2.18
C LEU A 639 -36.24 2.25 -3.01
N ASN A 640 -37.10 1.46 -2.36
CA ASN A 640 -38.12 0.59 -2.97
C ASN A 640 -37.59 -0.33 -4.10
N SER A 641 -36.43 -0.96 -3.89
CA SER A 641 -35.80 -1.88 -4.86
C SER A 641 -35.73 -3.32 -4.36
N GLU A 642 -36.87 -4.01 -4.33
CA GLU A 642 -36.98 -5.39 -3.84
C GLU A 642 -36.04 -6.39 -4.53
N ALA A 643 -35.69 -6.16 -5.79
CA ALA A 643 -34.79 -7.04 -6.53
C ALA A 643 -33.36 -6.97 -5.97
N LYS A 644 -32.85 -5.75 -5.73
CA LYS A 644 -31.53 -5.54 -5.14
C LYS A 644 -31.47 -5.97 -3.67
N ALA A 645 -32.52 -5.68 -2.91
CA ALA A 645 -32.64 -6.18 -1.53
C ALA A 645 -32.57 -7.71 -1.48
N ARG A 646 -33.34 -8.41 -2.33
CA ARG A 646 -33.29 -9.88 -2.44
C ARG A 646 -31.91 -10.38 -2.84
N GLN A 647 -31.24 -9.74 -3.78
CA GLN A 647 -29.89 -10.12 -4.21
C GLN A 647 -28.88 -10.09 -3.04
N HIS A 648 -28.83 -9.00 -2.28
CA HIS A 648 -27.92 -8.92 -1.12
C HIS A 648 -28.33 -9.86 0.01
N ASN A 649 -29.63 -10.03 0.26
CA ASN A 649 -30.11 -10.96 1.27
C ASN A 649 -29.76 -12.41 0.92
N GLN A 650 -29.92 -12.80 -0.34
CA GLN A 650 -29.48 -14.11 -0.84
C GLN A 650 -27.96 -14.28 -0.68
N PHE A 651 -27.18 -13.27 -1.07
CA PHE A 651 -25.72 -13.29 -0.92
C PHE A 651 -25.31 -13.51 0.53
N VAL A 652 -25.87 -12.76 1.49
CA VAL A 652 -25.58 -12.93 2.93
C VAL A 652 -25.93 -14.35 3.39
N ASN A 653 -27.12 -14.85 3.04
CA ASN A 653 -27.58 -16.17 3.49
C ASN A 653 -26.76 -17.34 2.92
N GLU A 654 -26.30 -17.21 1.68
CA GLU A 654 -25.52 -18.25 0.98
C GLU A 654 -24.03 -18.18 1.28
N LYS A 655 -23.48 -16.98 1.49
CA LYS A 655 -22.02 -16.75 1.51
C LYS A 655 -21.47 -16.31 2.87
N ILE A 656 -22.26 -15.76 3.80
CA ILE A 656 -21.76 -15.20 5.07
C ILE A 656 -22.65 -15.59 6.26
N LYS A 657 -22.28 -16.61 7.06
CA LYS A 657 -23.05 -16.96 8.27
C LYS A 657 -22.40 -16.38 9.52
N GLY A 658 -22.80 -15.21 9.97
CA GLY A 658 -22.69 -14.85 11.39
C GLY A 658 -21.30 -14.71 12.05
N VAL A 659 -21.28 -14.17 13.26
CA VAL A 659 -20.10 -14.20 14.15
C VAL A 659 -20.48 -14.96 15.42
N ILE A 660 -19.67 -15.93 15.83
CA ILE A 660 -19.89 -16.69 17.07
C ILE A 660 -18.75 -16.40 18.04
N THR A 661 -19.09 -15.96 19.24
CA THR A 661 -18.11 -15.77 20.31
C THR A 661 -17.97 -17.08 21.07
N ILE A 662 -16.75 -17.60 21.14
CA ILE A 662 -16.46 -18.90 21.77
C ILE A 662 -15.58 -18.70 22.99
N ILE A 663 -16.05 -19.17 24.14
CA ILE A 663 -15.26 -19.19 25.36
C ILE A 663 -14.70 -20.60 25.50
N THR A 664 -13.38 -20.72 25.46
CA THR A 664 -12.68 -22.01 25.43
C THR A 664 -11.49 -22.07 26.37
N GLY A 665 -10.97 -23.28 26.54
CA GLY A 665 -9.86 -23.61 27.43
C GLY A 665 -9.96 -25.05 27.91
N LEU A 666 -8.96 -25.48 28.69
CA LEU A 666 -9.02 -26.77 29.39
C LEU A 666 -10.18 -26.79 30.40
N PRO A 667 -10.66 -27.97 30.82
CA PRO A 667 -11.51 -28.07 32.00
C PRO A 667 -10.89 -27.30 33.18
N ARG A 668 -11.70 -26.56 33.95
CA ARG A 668 -11.26 -25.80 35.14
C ARG A 668 -10.27 -24.63 34.90
N SER A 669 -10.08 -24.22 33.65
CA SER A 669 -9.27 -23.04 33.25
C SER A 669 -9.89 -21.68 33.58
N GLY A 670 -11.16 -21.63 34.00
CA GLY A 670 -11.86 -20.37 34.29
C GLY A 670 -12.89 -19.94 33.24
N THR A 671 -13.16 -20.76 32.22
CA THR A 671 -14.19 -20.50 31.21
C THR A 671 -15.58 -20.16 31.77
N SER A 672 -16.01 -20.78 32.87
CA SER A 672 -17.29 -20.42 33.50
C SER A 672 -17.27 -19.03 34.16
N MET A 673 -16.13 -18.58 34.68
CA MET A 673 -15.98 -17.23 35.21
C MET A 673 -16.03 -16.20 34.08
N MET A 674 -15.37 -16.51 32.95
CA MET A 674 -15.42 -15.67 31.75
C MET A 674 -16.86 -15.52 31.21
N MET A 675 -17.61 -16.63 31.14
CA MET A 675 -19.04 -16.58 30.77
C MET A 675 -19.87 -15.68 31.70
N GLN A 676 -19.58 -15.69 33.02
CA GLN A 676 -20.25 -14.82 33.98
C GLN A 676 -19.90 -13.36 33.78
N MET A 677 -18.62 -13.04 33.55
CA MET A 677 -18.19 -11.68 33.25
C MET A 677 -18.95 -11.16 32.02
N LEU A 678 -18.92 -11.90 30.91
CA LEU A 678 -19.62 -11.52 29.68
C LEU A 678 -21.12 -11.32 29.91
N LYS A 679 -21.78 -12.24 30.62
CA LYS A 679 -23.21 -12.09 30.93
C LYS A 679 -23.50 -10.87 31.81
N ALA A 680 -22.67 -10.60 32.81
CA ALA A 680 -22.82 -9.45 33.69
C ALA A 680 -22.60 -8.13 32.92
N GLY A 681 -21.67 -8.13 31.96
CA GLY A 681 -21.44 -7.02 31.04
C GLY A 681 -22.54 -6.82 29.99
N GLY A 682 -23.54 -7.71 29.92
CA GLY A 682 -24.67 -7.58 28.99
C GLY A 682 -24.54 -8.41 27.71
N ALA A 683 -23.51 -9.26 27.57
CA ALA A 683 -23.40 -10.14 26.41
C ALA A 683 -24.51 -11.20 26.41
N ASP A 684 -25.03 -11.50 25.22
CA ASP A 684 -25.92 -12.64 25.03
C ASP A 684 -25.12 -13.94 25.08
N VAL A 685 -25.52 -14.82 25.99
CA VAL A 685 -24.86 -16.10 26.24
C VAL A 685 -25.79 -17.25 25.90
N LEU A 686 -25.28 -18.22 25.15
CA LEU A 686 -26.01 -19.44 24.81
C LEU A 686 -25.72 -20.52 25.85
N THR A 687 -26.73 -20.84 26.66
CA THR A 687 -26.72 -21.91 27.65
C THR A 687 -28.13 -22.48 27.81
N ASP A 688 -28.25 -23.75 28.18
CA ASP A 688 -29.54 -24.42 28.40
C ASP A 688 -29.94 -24.51 29.88
N SER A 689 -29.08 -24.08 30.80
CA SER A 689 -29.29 -24.13 32.26
C SER A 689 -29.64 -25.52 32.81
N ILE A 690 -29.35 -26.61 32.08
CA ILE A 690 -29.69 -27.98 32.51
C ILE A 690 -28.91 -28.37 33.77
N ARG A 691 -27.63 -27.98 33.84
CA ARG A 691 -26.76 -28.29 34.97
C ARG A 691 -26.76 -27.17 36.00
N GLN A 692 -27.32 -27.46 37.17
CA GLN A 692 -27.42 -26.49 38.27
C GLN A 692 -26.12 -26.36 39.07
N ALA A 693 -26.02 -25.30 39.87
CA ALA A 693 -24.88 -25.04 40.76
C ALA A 693 -24.68 -26.18 41.76
N ASP A 694 -23.41 -26.49 42.07
CA ASP A 694 -23.04 -27.51 43.05
C ASP A 694 -21.85 -27.05 43.92
N LYS A 695 -21.40 -27.93 44.82
CA LYS A 695 -20.28 -27.64 45.74
C LYS A 695 -18.95 -27.33 45.01
N ASN A 696 -18.78 -27.82 43.79
CA ASN A 696 -17.56 -27.66 42.97
C ASN A 696 -17.64 -26.45 42.02
N ASN A 697 -18.85 -25.96 41.77
CA ASN A 697 -19.12 -24.77 40.96
C ASN A 697 -20.37 -24.02 41.51
N PRO A 698 -20.20 -23.20 42.57
CA PRO A 698 -21.31 -22.59 43.30
C PRO A 698 -22.04 -21.49 42.51
N LYS A 699 -21.45 -20.97 41.43
CA LYS A 699 -22.06 -19.98 40.53
C LYS A 699 -22.70 -20.61 39.28
N GLY A 700 -22.91 -21.93 39.27
CA GLY A 700 -23.62 -22.61 38.20
C GLY A 700 -22.78 -22.87 36.94
N TYR A 701 -23.33 -23.70 36.06
CA TYR A 701 -22.69 -24.14 34.83
C TYR A 701 -23.27 -23.40 33.62
N TRP A 702 -22.40 -23.12 32.65
CA TRP A 702 -22.71 -22.29 31.47
C TRP A 702 -22.54 -23.12 30.18
N GLU A 703 -22.92 -24.40 30.25
CA GLU A 703 -22.84 -25.30 29.11
C GLU A 703 -24.10 -25.22 28.24
N TYR A 704 -23.95 -25.67 27.00
CA TYR A 704 -25.03 -25.89 26.05
C TYR A 704 -24.89 -27.31 25.51
N GLU A 705 -25.85 -28.19 25.80
CA GLU A 705 -25.73 -29.64 25.64
C GLU A 705 -25.46 -30.05 24.19
N LYS A 706 -25.99 -29.30 23.21
CA LYS A 706 -25.75 -29.54 21.78
C LYS A 706 -24.28 -29.38 21.39
N VAL A 707 -23.46 -28.67 22.16
CA VAL A 707 -22.00 -28.57 21.95
C VAL A 707 -21.34 -29.96 21.92
N LYS A 708 -21.82 -30.92 22.71
CA LYS A 708 -21.30 -32.30 22.72
C LYS A 708 -21.45 -33.00 21.37
N LYS A 709 -22.41 -32.56 20.55
CA LYS A 709 -22.70 -33.11 19.22
C LYS A 709 -21.94 -32.37 18.12
N LEU A 710 -21.05 -31.42 18.41
CA LEU A 710 -20.38 -30.60 17.38
C LEU A 710 -19.61 -31.43 16.34
N MET A 711 -19.15 -32.64 16.69
CA MET A 711 -18.50 -33.57 15.77
C MET A 711 -19.44 -34.14 14.69
N THR A 712 -20.75 -34.23 14.97
CA THR A 712 -21.74 -34.90 14.13
C THR A 712 -22.88 -33.97 13.70
N ASP A 713 -23.09 -32.85 14.38
CA ASP A 713 -24.15 -31.88 14.13
C ASP A 713 -23.68 -30.45 14.44
N THR A 714 -23.65 -29.63 13.39
CA THR A 714 -23.30 -28.20 13.43
C THR A 714 -24.49 -27.28 13.15
N THR A 715 -25.70 -27.83 13.01
CA THR A 715 -26.90 -27.05 12.63
C THR A 715 -27.29 -26.04 13.69
N TRP A 716 -27.13 -26.40 14.97
CA TRP A 716 -27.41 -25.54 16.11
C TRP A 716 -26.52 -24.30 16.21
N LEU A 717 -25.37 -24.24 15.51
CA LEU A 717 -24.52 -23.05 15.50
C LEU A 717 -25.24 -21.80 15.01
N GLN A 718 -26.33 -21.96 14.24
CA GLN A 718 -27.20 -20.85 13.87
C GLN A 718 -27.82 -20.16 15.11
N GLU A 719 -28.13 -20.92 16.16
CA GLU A 719 -28.67 -20.39 17.43
C GLU A 719 -27.62 -19.62 18.23
N ALA A 720 -26.33 -19.89 17.97
CA ALA A 720 -25.18 -19.25 18.58
C ALA A 720 -24.70 -18.00 17.83
N ASN A 721 -25.35 -17.64 16.71
CA ASN A 721 -25.02 -16.43 16.00
C ASN A 721 -25.16 -15.21 16.92
N GLU A 722 -24.12 -14.36 16.94
CA GLU A 722 -23.98 -13.16 17.78
C GLU A 722 -24.06 -13.43 19.29
N LYS A 723 -23.93 -14.70 19.70
CA LYS A 723 -23.91 -15.09 21.10
C LYS A 723 -22.55 -15.63 21.51
N SER A 724 -22.32 -15.56 22.81
CA SER A 724 -21.22 -16.19 23.51
C SER A 724 -21.59 -17.62 23.91
N VAL A 725 -20.86 -18.61 23.40
CA VAL A 725 -21.06 -20.02 23.73
C VAL A 725 -19.78 -20.64 24.25
N LYS A 726 -19.91 -21.48 25.28
CA LYS A 726 -18.78 -22.22 25.83
C LYS A 726 -18.54 -23.50 25.04
N ILE A 727 -17.36 -23.63 24.43
CA ILE A 727 -16.92 -24.83 23.70
C ILE A 727 -15.55 -25.25 24.24
N ILE A 728 -15.39 -26.53 24.60
CA ILE A 728 -14.10 -27.05 25.07
C ILE A 728 -13.08 -27.12 23.93
N ALA A 729 -11.80 -26.86 24.24
CA ALA A 729 -10.75 -26.73 23.23
C ALA A 729 -10.63 -27.90 22.22
N PRO A 730 -10.81 -29.18 22.60
CA PRO A 730 -10.74 -30.29 21.65
C PRO A 730 -11.80 -30.25 20.55
N LEU A 731 -12.93 -29.58 20.79
CA LEU A 731 -14.05 -29.55 19.84
C LEU A 731 -13.91 -28.43 18.79
N LEU A 732 -12.97 -27.50 18.96
CA LEU A 732 -12.79 -26.37 18.04
C LEU A 732 -12.49 -26.82 16.60
N LEU A 733 -11.76 -27.94 16.43
CA LEU A 733 -11.38 -28.45 15.11
C LEU A 733 -12.57 -28.92 14.24
N HIS A 734 -13.76 -29.02 14.82
CA HIS A 734 -15.00 -29.39 14.14
C HIS A 734 -15.87 -28.19 13.75
N LEU A 735 -15.42 -26.97 14.04
CA LEU A 735 -16.13 -25.75 13.66
C LEU A 735 -16.08 -25.55 12.14
N PRO A 736 -17.24 -25.34 11.48
CA PRO A 736 -17.27 -25.13 10.04
C PRO A 736 -16.73 -23.75 9.65
N ALA A 737 -16.09 -23.65 8.49
CA ALA A 737 -15.49 -22.41 7.98
C ALA A 737 -16.52 -21.33 7.53
N LYS A 738 -17.82 -21.61 7.66
CA LYS A 738 -18.90 -20.72 7.20
C LYS A 738 -19.29 -19.61 8.20
N TYR A 739 -18.74 -19.65 9.42
CA TYR A 739 -18.90 -18.61 10.44
C TYR A 739 -17.56 -17.96 10.78
N ASP A 740 -17.59 -16.71 11.20
CA ASP A 740 -16.46 -16.07 11.86
C ASP A 740 -16.48 -16.39 13.36
N TYR A 741 -15.30 -16.65 13.93
CA TYR A 741 -15.16 -17.01 15.33
C TYR A 741 -14.30 -16.00 16.09
N LYS A 742 -14.83 -15.50 17.20
CA LYS A 742 -14.07 -14.75 18.21
C LYS A 742 -13.83 -15.65 19.41
N ILE A 743 -12.63 -16.18 19.55
CA ILE A 743 -12.28 -17.15 20.59
C ILE A 743 -11.62 -16.43 21.78
N ILE A 744 -12.23 -16.53 22.95
CA ILE A 744 -11.59 -16.18 24.22
C ILE A 744 -11.01 -17.47 24.79
N PHE A 745 -9.68 -17.60 24.73
CA PHE A 745 -8.94 -18.77 25.18
C PHE A 745 -8.41 -18.55 26.60
N MET A 746 -9.03 -19.22 27.56
CA MET A 746 -8.65 -19.19 28.96
C MET A 746 -7.45 -20.10 29.23
N HIS A 747 -6.38 -19.50 29.73
CA HIS A 747 -5.18 -20.18 30.21
C HIS A 747 -5.16 -20.24 31.73
N ARG A 748 -4.61 -21.33 32.23
CA ARG A 748 -4.38 -21.53 33.65
C ARG A 748 -3.27 -22.56 33.79
N ASP A 749 -2.43 -22.39 34.80
CA ASP A 749 -1.37 -23.34 35.12
C ASP A 749 -1.87 -24.80 35.09
N MET A 750 -1.15 -25.65 34.35
CA MET A 750 -1.54 -27.03 34.10
C MET A 750 -1.63 -27.82 35.41
N ALA A 751 -0.70 -27.60 36.35
CA ALA A 751 -0.70 -28.31 37.61
C ALA A 751 -1.89 -27.88 38.51
N GLU A 752 -2.31 -26.62 38.46
CA GLU A 752 -3.55 -26.18 39.10
C GLU A 752 -4.81 -26.78 38.45
N VAL A 753 -4.86 -26.84 37.11
CA VAL A 753 -5.95 -27.45 36.36
C VAL A 753 -6.11 -28.91 36.75
N LEU A 754 -5.01 -29.67 36.75
CA LEU A 754 -5.00 -31.09 37.11
C LEU A 754 -5.41 -31.31 38.57
N ARG A 755 -4.91 -30.49 39.50
CA ARG A 755 -5.30 -30.53 40.92
C ARG A 755 -6.80 -30.28 41.09
N SER A 756 -7.31 -29.23 40.45
CA SER A 756 -8.73 -28.87 40.48
C SER A 756 -9.62 -29.96 39.87
N GLN A 757 -9.15 -30.61 38.81
CA GLN A 757 -9.83 -31.72 38.14
C GLN A 757 -9.88 -32.98 39.01
N GLN A 758 -8.78 -33.34 39.68
CA GLN A 758 -8.73 -34.49 40.59
C GLN A 758 -9.65 -34.32 41.81
N ILE A 759 -9.72 -33.12 42.39
CA ILE A 759 -10.65 -32.80 43.49
C ILE A 759 -12.09 -33.01 43.05
N MET A 760 -12.45 -32.52 41.86
CA MET A 760 -13.80 -32.63 41.30
C MET A 760 -14.20 -34.10 41.05
N LEU A 761 -13.25 -34.94 40.63
CA LEU A 761 -13.44 -36.38 40.43
C LEU A 761 -13.44 -37.20 41.73
N GLY A 762 -13.36 -36.55 42.91
CA GLY A 762 -13.38 -37.23 44.21
C GLY A 762 -12.10 -37.99 44.55
N ARG A 763 -10.99 -37.77 43.83
CA ARG A 763 -9.73 -38.51 43.99
C ARG A 763 -8.83 -37.90 45.09
N LYS A 764 -9.37 -37.75 46.31
CA LYS A 764 -8.67 -37.12 47.44
C LYS A 764 -7.37 -37.85 47.84
N GLU A 765 -7.36 -39.18 47.81
CA GLU A 765 -6.17 -39.99 48.15
C GLU A 765 -4.98 -39.79 47.19
N ALA A 766 -5.23 -39.45 45.92
CA ALA A 766 -4.18 -39.17 44.94
C ALA A 766 -3.50 -37.82 45.18
N LEU A 767 -4.27 -36.84 45.70
CA LEU A 767 -3.79 -35.51 46.08
C LEU A 767 -2.96 -35.57 47.37
N GLU A 768 -3.36 -36.41 48.33
CA GLU A 768 -2.59 -36.66 49.57
C GLU A 768 -1.22 -37.30 49.29
N LYS A 769 -1.14 -38.15 48.26
CA LYS A 769 0.12 -38.77 47.80
C LYS A 769 0.99 -37.87 46.90
N LYS A 770 0.59 -36.62 46.64
CA LYS A 770 1.26 -35.67 45.71
C LYS A 770 1.55 -36.28 44.31
N ALA A 771 0.75 -37.25 43.87
CA ALA A 771 1.01 -37.94 42.59
C ALA A 771 0.60 -37.05 41.41
N PHE A 772 1.56 -36.62 40.60
CA PHE A 772 1.29 -35.85 39.38
C PHE A 772 0.69 -36.77 38.28
N PRO A 773 -0.51 -36.46 37.74
CA PRO A 773 -1.19 -37.35 36.80
C PRO A 773 -0.64 -37.19 35.37
N ILE A 774 0.53 -37.78 35.10
CA ILE A 774 1.29 -37.66 33.84
C ILE A 774 0.40 -37.94 32.61
N VAL A 775 -0.33 -39.06 32.58
CA VAL A 775 -1.19 -39.43 31.44
C VAL A 775 -2.28 -38.40 31.16
N LEU A 776 -2.87 -37.81 32.21
CA LEU A 776 -3.89 -36.77 32.04
C LEU A 776 -3.26 -35.45 31.57
N SER A 777 -2.07 -35.12 32.07
CA SER A 777 -1.29 -33.96 31.65
C SER A 777 -0.91 -34.05 30.16
N GLU A 778 -0.39 -35.20 29.71
CA GLU A 778 -0.06 -35.43 28.31
C GLU A 778 -1.29 -35.35 27.41
N ALA A 779 -2.43 -35.91 27.84
CA ALA A 779 -3.68 -35.81 27.11
C ALA A 779 -4.16 -34.36 26.97
N PHE A 780 -4.10 -33.57 28.05
CA PHE A 780 -4.47 -32.14 28.01
C PHE A 780 -3.49 -31.32 27.17
N GLN A 781 -2.20 -31.59 27.26
CA GLN A 781 -1.21 -30.92 26.43
C GLN A 781 -1.46 -31.19 24.94
N LYS A 782 -1.65 -32.46 24.57
CA LYS A 782 -1.98 -32.83 23.18
C LYS A 782 -3.24 -32.13 22.67
N GLN A 783 -4.26 -31.99 23.51
CA GLN A 783 -5.48 -31.25 23.18
C GLN A 783 -5.21 -29.75 22.95
N MET A 784 -4.36 -29.13 23.77
CA MET A 784 -3.95 -27.74 23.59
C MET A 784 -3.15 -27.55 22.31
N ASP A 785 -2.22 -28.45 22.00
CA ASP A 785 -1.39 -28.39 20.80
C ASP A 785 -2.27 -28.50 19.54
N GLN A 786 -3.23 -29.44 19.54
CA GLN A 786 -4.19 -29.61 18.45
C GLN A 786 -5.10 -28.39 18.26
N ALA A 787 -5.63 -27.84 19.36
CA ALA A 787 -6.46 -26.65 19.32
C ALA A 787 -5.66 -25.44 18.80
N THR A 788 -4.43 -25.24 19.28
CA THR A 788 -3.55 -24.15 18.87
C THR A 788 -3.16 -24.28 17.40
N ALA A 789 -2.83 -25.48 16.94
CA ALA A 789 -2.53 -25.74 15.54
C ALA A 789 -3.73 -25.46 14.63
N TRP A 790 -4.95 -25.79 15.08
CA TRP A 790 -6.17 -25.47 14.34
C TRP A 790 -6.45 -23.96 14.29
N ILE A 791 -6.33 -23.25 15.42
CA ILE A 791 -6.50 -21.79 15.47
C ILE A 791 -5.53 -21.12 14.49
N LYS A 792 -4.26 -21.53 14.48
CA LYS A 792 -3.23 -20.96 13.60
C LYS A 792 -3.49 -21.15 12.10
N ARG A 793 -4.20 -22.21 11.70
CA ARG A 793 -4.49 -22.52 10.29
C ARG A 793 -5.86 -22.05 9.81
N SER A 794 -6.70 -21.53 10.70
CA SER A 794 -8.08 -21.15 10.38
C SER A 794 -8.19 -19.63 10.17
N PRO A 795 -8.37 -19.16 8.91
CA PRO A 795 -8.37 -17.72 8.60
C PRO A 795 -9.59 -16.96 9.13
N ASN A 796 -10.66 -17.67 9.47
CA ASN A 796 -11.93 -17.15 10.00
C ASN A 796 -11.99 -17.15 11.55
N VAL A 797 -10.83 -17.20 12.22
CA VAL A 797 -10.72 -17.27 13.68
C VAL A 797 -9.84 -16.15 14.20
N ASN A 798 -10.40 -15.33 15.08
CA ASN A 798 -9.66 -14.40 15.92
C ASN A 798 -9.57 -14.98 17.34
N VAL A 799 -8.43 -14.82 18.02
CA VAL A 799 -8.24 -15.34 19.38
C VAL A 799 -7.70 -14.28 20.34
N LEU A 800 -8.25 -14.23 21.55
CA LEU A 800 -7.75 -13.49 22.70
C LEU A 800 -7.34 -14.50 23.78
N HIS A 801 -6.07 -14.49 24.14
CA HIS A 801 -5.52 -15.34 25.20
C HIS A 801 -5.63 -14.59 26.53
N ILE A 802 -6.22 -15.24 27.54
CA ILE A 802 -6.43 -14.64 28.86
C ILE A 802 -5.98 -15.61 29.93
N ASP A 803 -5.05 -15.19 30.77
CA ASP A 803 -4.64 -15.95 31.94
C ASP A 803 -5.60 -15.78 33.11
N TYR A 804 -6.01 -16.89 33.70
CA TYR A 804 -6.95 -16.92 34.82
C TYR A 804 -6.45 -16.09 36.03
N SER A 805 -5.15 -16.11 36.30
CA SER A 805 -4.52 -15.30 37.34
C SER A 805 -4.63 -13.79 37.07
N GLU A 806 -4.49 -13.38 35.81
CA GLU A 806 -4.63 -11.98 35.40
C GLU A 806 -6.07 -11.50 35.55
N VAL A 807 -7.08 -12.33 35.23
CA VAL A 807 -8.47 -11.95 35.47
C VAL A 807 -8.74 -11.64 36.94
N LEU A 808 -8.04 -12.31 37.85
CA LEU A 808 -8.19 -12.06 39.28
C LEU A 808 -7.39 -10.84 39.74
N ALA A 809 -6.18 -10.65 39.23
CA ALA A 809 -5.29 -9.56 39.60
C ALA A 809 -5.79 -8.21 39.05
N GLN A 810 -6.12 -8.17 37.76
CA GLN A 810 -6.45 -6.99 36.97
C GLN A 810 -7.77 -7.16 36.18
N PRO A 811 -8.91 -7.43 36.88
CA PRO A 811 -10.19 -7.71 36.23
C PRO A 811 -10.67 -6.57 35.31
N GLN A 812 -10.35 -5.32 35.67
CA GLN A 812 -10.68 -4.14 34.86
C GLN A 812 -9.99 -4.19 33.50
N GLU A 813 -8.68 -4.47 33.47
CA GLU A 813 -7.92 -4.56 32.22
C GLU A 813 -8.43 -5.70 31.36
N ILE A 814 -8.77 -6.84 31.96
CA ILE A 814 -9.35 -7.97 31.23
C ILE A 814 -10.72 -7.62 30.64
N ALA A 815 -11.58 -6.93 31.39
CA ALA A 815 -12.89 -6.49 30.88
C ALA A 815 -12.77 -5.51 29.71
N GLU A 816 -11.82 -4.58 29.76
CA GLU A 816 -11.48 -3.68 28.66
C GLU A 816 -11.01 -4.46 27.42
N SER A 817 -10.08 -5.41 27.59
CA SER A 817 -9.59 -6.26 26.50
C SER A 817 -10.68 -7.13 25.88
N LEU A 818 -11.64 -7.60 26.69
CA LEU A 818 -12.80 -8.35 26.20
C LEU A 818 -13.73 -7.49 25.34
N CYS A 819 -14.02 -6.25 25.76
CA CYS A 819 -14.82 -5.33 24.95
C CYS A 819 -14.14 -5.03 23.61
N GLU A 820 -12.82 -4.76 23.64
CA GLU A 820 -12.04 -4.49 22.43
C GLU A 820 -12.04 -5.70 21.49
N PHE A 821 -11.76 -6.90 22.00
CA PHE A 821 -11.73 -8.11 21.19
C PHE A 821 -13.10 -8.46 20.59
N LEU A 822 -14.16 -8.31 21.39
CA LEU A 822 -15.51 -8.64 20.98
C LEU A 822 -16.17 -7.59 20.09
N ASP A 823 -15.59 -6.39 19.94
CA ASP A 823 -16.23 -5.27 19.24
C ASP A 823 -17.63 -5.02 19.81
N ALA A 824 -17.74 -5.04 21.14
CA ALA A 824 -19.00 -4.99 21.88
C ALA A 824 -18.91 -3.99 23.03
N ASP A 825 -19.95 -3.18 23.18
CA ASP A 825 -20.10 -2.22 24.28
C ASP A 825 -20.67 -2.93 25.52
N LEU A 826 -19.80 -3.61 26.27
CA LEU A 826 -20.17 -4.32 27.49
C LEU A 826 -19.93 -3.44 28.73
N ASP A 827 -20.79 -3.61 29.73
CA ASP A 827 -20.68 -2.91 31.02
C ASP A 827 -19.47 -3.43 31.82
N ILE A 828 -18.31 -2.79 31.60
CA ILE A 828 -17.04 -3.15 32.22
C ILE A 828 -17.14 -3.23 33.74
N THR A 829 -17.87 -2.29 34.37
CA THR A 829 -18.02 -2.26 35.83
C THR A 829 -18.67 -3.56 36.34
N LYS A 830 -19.77 -3.97 35.70
CA LYS A 830 -20.44 -5.23 36.05
C LYS A 830 -19.62 -6.46 35.74
N MET A 831 -18.83 -6.43 34.66
CA MET A 831 -17.89 -7.51 34.35
C MET A 831 -16.87 -7.70 35.47
N VAL A 832 -16.32 -6.61 36.00
CA VAL A 832 -15.36 -6.63 37.11
C VAL A 832 -15.99 -7.15 38.40
N GLU A 833 -17.20 -6.69 38.73
CA GLU A 833 -17.94 -7.14 39.92
C GLU A 833 -18.29 -8.64 39.88
N ALA A 834 -18.41 -9.23 38.69
CA ALA A 834 -18.68 -10.66 38.54
C ALA A 834 -17.51 -11.55 38.99
N VAL A 835 -16.29 -11.00 39.06
CA VAL A 835 -15.06 -11.72 39.40
C VAL A 835 -14.99 -11.99 40.91
N ASP A 836 -15.15 -13.26 41.28
CA ASP A 836 -15.07 -13.70 42.68
C ASP A 836 -13.74 -14.37 42.99
N ARG A 837 -12.85 -13.61 43.63
CA ARG A 837 -11.51 -14.06 44.04
C ARG A 837 -11.55 -15.23 45.03
N SER A 838 -12.63 -15.41 45.79
CA SER A 838 -12.79 -16.50 46.77
C SER A 838 -12.98 -17.88 46.13
N LEU A 839 -13.26 -17.93 44.82
CA LEU A 839 -13.41 -19.17 44.06
C LEU A 839 -12.07 -19.73 43.56
N TYR A 840 -10.98 -18.99 43.72
CA TYR A 840 -9.63 -19.45 43.39
C TYR A 840 -8.99 -20.27 44.52
N ARG A 841 -9.54 -21.48 44.76
CA ARG A 841 -9.29 -22.31 45.97
C ARG A 841 -8.17 -23.36 45.83
N ASN A 842 -7.65 -23.58 44.62
CA ASN A 842 -6.69 -24.65 44.30
C ASN A 842 -5.37 -24.10 43.72
N ARG A 843 -4.76 -23.14 44.40
CA ARG A 843 -3.51 -22.51 43.96
C ARG A 843 -2.31 -23.40 44.24
N ILE A 844 -1.27 -23.29 43.44
CA ILE A 844 0.08 -23.69 43.87
C ILE A 844 0.60 -22.53 44.72
N ALA A 845 1.22 -22.83 45.87
CA ALA A 845 1.80 -21.77 46.69
C ALA A 845 2.93 -21.11 45.89
N GLU A 846 2.96 -19.77 45.86
CA GLU A 846 4.14 -19.01 45.45
C GLU A 846 5.26 -19.32 46.46
N ASN A 847 6.03 -20.38 46.19
CA ASN A 847 7.39 -20.68 46.66
C ASN A 847 7.65 -22.20 46.49
N VAL A 848 8.19 -22.57 45.32
CA VAL A 848 9.43 -23.37 45.18
C VAL A 848 10.17 -22.85 43.96
#